data_AF-A0A8J8EWY4-F1
#
_entry.id   AF-A0A8J8EWY4-F1
#
_cell.length_a   1.000
_cell.length_b   1.000
_cell.length_c   1.000
_cell.angle_alpha   90.00
_cell.angle_beta   90.00
_cell.angle_gamma   90.00
#
_symmetry.space_group_name_H-M   'P 1'
#
loop_
_entity.id
_entity.type
_entity.pdbx_description
1 polymer ?
#
loop_
_entity_poly.entity_id
_entity_poly.type
_entity_poly.pdbx_seq_one_letter_code
_entity_poly.pdbx_strand_id
1 'polypeptide(L)'
;MKFLKWYLKVFASFLFLLLLISTLPVATVSVLTHMNERTLGKSTASYVYVTFYTRPVKAPVVYLNSPDLPYGYGGIKSYLGESYSYWYKPEFLMKDAERALARAEYNGSIYVPVEVGSLGGVLLPVNGSPLGPDCIILGNQSLKIGNYTYLSKVHYSDDNFKFVRGVAEIDSIRRISNLSPDLLPLIAFMKSGNVTCIASGGFYGSILRNANLSPTLDHLVTEGFLLVSPNNINTSLLYKTLYDEFIPHSYYPVLYVLEPGFVKDVLYPERTNYWADFLKALVVLLPALPLIGLAMAREGREEEKLRNLLEVAGGNPIILDLLTLFFVGTSVLISLIFVPGVYSATMMALLAGIFAFRYYGRGLRVSSRMKKLILWSSILTSAFAFIVSSVYWSSFVPYDWSAELTEYATFILVFPFKALGEYVFGIVGATVFGYLPWLAGAILSSLLFMVYFSRSGRPTWRATARATSSTLAVMIVFALFSGVAFSSPVMSLYQSVTNMNIGSTAIVHLVEPPFKMGAPRNLTGIYHEQMKIYAELTQVITQNGGRYGTLWNPGLVVKKAGMTRVMLGYAYAYDESLIDYLRSARSRCRDARWTYALLMNSYRSKKAITYGYFLRRVQHNGEEMRVTLSNEGEEKDITLRYMESKVYLPFGGDVTIPLNVLSSQNITALPGAMFVYGGKNVLNAIKQIQKEHPGRVVYKSVEYGTEDVVSRFIGKRNIEIPMVASTVLVVLIGIALGIRDGRELKRKKSLFQAVGLDGNELTAPLVSFLPLSLVAAPMLRDAYEFYSLGFISSPLSFAILVAPLVGVVLAPVLYIWSLWRCLK
;
A
#
# COMPACT_ATOMS: atom_id res chain seq x y z
N MET A 1 2.10 -52.84 10.65
CA MET A 1 1.55 -51.60 11.27
C MET A 1 2.60 -50.58 11.76
N LYS A 2 3.60 -50.95 12.58
CA LYS A 2 4.64 -50.00 13.07
C LYS A 2 5.51 -49.43 11.94
N PHE A 3 5.89 -50.28 10.98
CA PHE A 3 6.62 -49.88 9.77
C PHE A 3 5.84 -48.86 8.92
N LEU A 4 4.56 -49.12 8.66
CA LEU A 4 3.68 -48.24 7.89
C LEU A 4 3.51 -46.84 8.53
N LYS A 5 3.30 -46.78 9.86
CA LYS A 5 3.23 -45.50 10.60
C LYS A 5 4.54 -44.72 10.54
N TRP A 6 5.67 -45.41 10.62
CA TRP A 6 6.98 -44.79 10.54
C TRP A 6 7.30 -44.31 9.12
N TYR A 7 6.97 -45.11 8.10
CA TYR A 7 7.06 -44.75 6.68
C TYR A 7 6.23 -43.50 6.34
N LEU A 8 4.95 -43.47 6.72
CA LEU A 8 4.06 -42.31 6.54
C LEU A 8 4.59 -41.04 7.22
N LYS A 9 5.21 -41.18 8.40
CA LYS A 9 5.79 -40.05 9.13
C LYS A 9 7.02 -39.48 8.44
N VAL A 10 7.91 -40.34 7.94
CA VAL A 10 9.11 -39.93 7.19
C VAL A 10 8.70 -39.31 5.85
N PHE A 11 7.75 -39.93 5.14
CA PHE A 11 7.21 -39.45 3.87
C PHE A 11 6.51 -38.08 4.00
N ALA A 12 5.61 -37.91 4.99
CA ALA A 12 4.94 -36.63 5.22
C ALA A 12 5.93 -35.53 5.66
N SER A 13 6.95 -35.87 6.45
CA SER A 13 8.00 -34.92 6.83
C SER A 13 8.85 -34.49 5.63
N PHE A 14 9.16 -35.41 4.70
CA PHE A 14 9.89 -35.13 3.46
C PHE A 14 9.08 -34.22 2.54
N LEU A 15 7.81 -34.56 2.28
CA LEU A 15 6.89 -33.74 1.47
C LEU A 15 6.71 -32.32 2.02
N PHE A 16 6.52 -32.19 3.34
CA PHE A 16 6.36 -30.89 3.99
C PHE A 16 7.60 -30.01 3.83
N LEU A 17 8.80 -30.56 4.01
CA LEU A 17 10.06 -29.84 3.85
C LEU A 17 10.25 -29.37 2.40
N LEU A 18 9.94 -30.24 1.43
CA LEU A 18 10.08 -29.98 0.00
C LEU A 18 9.10 -28.89 -0.47
N LEU A 19 7.86 -28.91 0.04
CA LEU A 19 6.86 -27.88 -0.22
C LEU A 19 7.22 -26.54 0.43
N LEU A 20 7.80 -26.55 1.64
CA LEU A 20 8.22 -25.32 2.33
C LEU A 20 9.40 -24.63 1.62
N ILE A 21 10.37 -25.40 1.12
CA ILE A 21 11.52 -24.89 0.37
C ILE A 21 11.09 -24.35 -1.01
N SER A 22 10.07 -24.95 -1.63
CA SER A 22 9.61 -24.55 -2.96
C SER A 22 8.62 -23.38 -2.95
N THR A 23 7.82 -23.19 -1.89
CA THR A 23 6.76 -22.16 -1.82
C THR A 23 7.24 -20.80 -1.30
N LEU A 24 8.25 -20.76 -0.42
CA LEU A 24 8.81 -19.53 0.14
C LEU A 24 9.35 -18.55 -0.92
N PRO A 25 10.15 -19.02 -1.91
CA PRO A 25 10.61 -18.15 -3.00
C PRO A 25 9.44 -17.66 -3.89
N VAL A 26 8.40 -18.49 -4.10
CA VAL A 26 7.21 -18.13 -4.89
C VAL A 26 6.47 -16.99 -4.24
N ALA A 27 6.19 -17.11 -2.94
CA ALA A 27 5.53 -16.08 -2.16
C ALA A 27 6.37 -14.79 -2.15
N THR A 28 7.69 -14.91 -2.00
CA THR A 28 8.61 -13.77 -1.98
C THR A 28 8.55 -12.95 -3.26
N VAL A 29 8.62 -13.62 -4.41
CA VAL A 29 8.60 -12.96 -5.72
C VAL A 29 7.22 -12.41 -6.04
N SER A 30 6.15 -13.18 -5.82
CA SER A 30 4.76 -12.74 -6.06
C SER A 30 4.41 -11.47 -5.27
N VAL A 31 5.00 -11.32 -4.08
CA VAL A 31 4.79 -10.17 -3.21
C VAL A 31 5.55 -8.95 -3.66
N LEU A 32 6.82 -9.11 -4.08
CA LEU A 32 7.57 -7.99 -4.64
C LEU A 32 6.89 -7.46 -5.90
N THR A 33 6.36 -8.35 -6.74
CA THR A 33 5.52 -7.98 -7.87
C THR A 33 4.29 -7.20 -7.42
N HIS A 34 3.56 -7.72 -6.44
CA HIS A 34 2.33 -7.10 -5.98
C HIS A 34 2.53 -5.76 -5.23
N MET A 35 3.64 -5.60 -4.51
CA MET A 35 3.96 -4.34 -3.82
C MET A 35 4.51 -3.28 -4.76
N ASN A 36 5.13 -3.69 -5.87
CA ASN A 36 5.58 -2.79 -6.93
C ASN A 36 4.44 -2.44 -7.91
N GLU A 37 3.38 -3.26 -7.98
CA GLU A 37 2.15 -2.95 -8.69
C GLU A 37 1.40 -1.80 -8.00
N ARG A 38 1.43 -0.60 -8.59
CA ARG A 38 0.52 0.47 -8.20
C ARG A 38 -0.93 0.04 -8.51
N THR A 39 -1.70 -0.24 -7.46
CA THR A 39 -3.15 -0.46 -7.57
C THR A 39 -3.82 0.89 -7.85
N LEU A 40 -4.18 1.12 -9.10
CA LEU A 40 -5.13 2.17 -9.45
C LEU A 40 -6.50 1.72 -8.93
N GLY A 41 -7.21 2.58 -8.19
CA GLY A 41 -8.55 2.27 -7.70
C GLY A 41 -9.44 1.76 -8.84
N LYS A 42 -10.32 0.78 -8.56
CA LYS A 42 -11.22 0.23 -9.58
C LYS A 42 -12.11 1.36 -10.13
N SER A 43 -11.95 1.69 -11.41
CA SER A 43 -12.89 2.56 -12.14
C SER A 43 -14.22 1.84 -12.28
N THR A 44 -15.31 2.52 -11.97
CA THR A 44 -16.67 2.05 -12.22
C THR A 44 -17.18 2.48 -13.60
N ALA A 45 -16.57 3.54 -14.16
CA ALA A 45 -16.87 4.05 -15.49
C ALA A 45 -16.20 3.22 -16.60
N SER A 46 -16.92 3.05 -17.71
CA SER A 46 -16.46 2.40 -18.94
C SER A 46 -16.12 3.43 -20.02
N TYR A 47 -14.95 3.26 -20.63
CA TYR A 47 -14.43 4.10 -21.69
C TYR A 47 -14.19 3.26 -22.94
N VAL A 48 -14.84 3.63 -24.04
CA VAL A 48 -14.74 2.90 -25.30
C VAL A 48 -14.47 3.88 -26.42
N TYR A 49 -13.31 3.76 -27.06
CA TYR A 49 -12.99 4.51 -28.26
C TYR A 49 -13.43 3.71 -29.49
N VAL A 50 -14.24 4.33 -30.35
CA VAL A 50 -14.77 3.73 -31.57
C VAL A 50 -14.08 4.38 -32.77
N THR A 51 -13.55 3.56 -33.66
CA THR A 51 -12.99 3.96 -34.96
C THR A 51 -13.47 3.01 -36.05
N PHE A 52 -13.31 3.39 -37.31
CA PHE A 52 -13.82 2.61 -38.44
C PHE A 52 -12.71 2.25 -39.43
N TYR A 53 -12.85 1.10 -40.08
CA TYR A 53 -11.96 0.62 -41.13
C TYR A 53 -12.76 0.35 -42.42
N THR A 54 -12.10 0.44 -43.57
CA THR A 54 -12.70 0.16 -44.89
C THR A 54 -12.65 -1.33 -45.27
N ARG A 55 -12.20 -2.19 -44.35
CA ARG A 55 -12.10 -3.63 -44.53
C ARG A 55 -12.52 -4.35 -43.25
N PRO A 56 -13.07 -5.58 -43.35
CA PRO A 56 -13.40 -6.38 -42.18
C PRO A 56 -12.19 -6.56 -41.27
N VAL A 57 -12.40 -6.35 -39.97
CA VAL A 57 -11.34 -6.43 -38.95
C VAL A 57 -11.43 -7.78 -38.24
N LYS A 58 -10.27 -8.42 -37.99
CA LYS A 58 -10.21 -9.73 -37.33
C LYS A 58 -10.70 -9.70 -35.88
N ALA A 59 -10.50 -8.58 -35.19
CA ALA A 59 -10.90 -8.36 -33.81
C ALA A 59 -11.71 -7.05 -33.72
N PRO A 60 -13.06 -7.11 -33.78
CA PRO A 60 -13.91 -5.93 -33.76
C PRO A 60 -14.03 -5.27 -32.37
N VAL A 61 -13.76 -6.01 -31.31
CA VAL A 61 -13.67 -5.49 -29.94
C VAL A 61 -12.29 -5.83 -29.39
N VAL A 62 -11.53 -4.81 -29.02
CA VAL A 62 -10.15 -4.92 -28.53
C VAL A 62 -10.07 -4.34 -27.13
N TYR A 63 -9.70 -5.16 -26.17
CA TYR A 63 -9.46 -4.74 -24.78
C TYR A 63 -8.00 -4.30 -24.63
N LEU A 64 -7.78 -3.00 -24.44
CA LEU A 64 -6.44 -2.42 -24.44
C LEU A 64 -5.80 -2.50 -23.07
N ASN A 65 -4.68 -3.23 -23.00
CA ASN A 65 -3.83 -3.33 -21.82
C ASN A 65 -2.45 -2.68 -22.00
N SER A 66 -2.10 -2.25 -23.22
CA SER A 66 -0.81 -1.67 -23.58
C SER A 66 -1.00 -0.32 -24.28
N PRO A 67 -0.01 0.59 -24.29
CA PRO A 67 -0.17 1.98 -24.75
C PRO A 67 -0.43 2.16 -26.26
N ASP A 68 -0.45 1.07 -27.04
CA ASP A 68 -0.62 1.08 -28.49
C ASP A 68 -2.11 1.22 -28.87
N LEU A 69 -2.65 2.42 -28.65
CA LEU A 69 -3.95 2.82 -29.19
C LEU A 69 -3.72 3.38 -30.63
N PRO A 70 -4.24 2.72 -31.69
CA PRO A 70 -4.21 3.30 -33.03
C PRO A 70 -5.22 4.44 -33.09
N TYR A 71 -4.73 5.64 -32.80
CA TYR A 71 -5.52 6.85 -32.69
C TYR A 71 -5.09 7.85 -33.76
N GLY A 72 -6.07 8.52 -34.37
CA GLY A 72 -5.86 9.56 -35.37
C GLY A 72 -6.74 10.77 -35.07
N TYR A 73 -6.19 11.97 -35.27
CA TYR A 73 -6.98 13.19 -35.23
C TYR A 73 -7.55 13.49 -36.61
N GLY A 74 -8.85 13.75 -36.66
CA GLY A 74 -9.42 14.49 -37.77
C GLY A 74 -9.17 15.99 -37.60
N GLY A 75 -8.88 16.68 -38.70
CA GLY A 75 -9.16 18.12 -38.77
C GLY A 75 -10.67 18.36 -38.66
N ILE A 76 -11.08 19.58 -38.34
CA ILE A 76 -12.52 19.91 -38.31
C ILE A 76 -13.07 19.84 -39.74
N LYS A 77 -13.95 18.87 -39.99
CA LYS A 77 -14.57 18.60 -41.29
C LYS A 77 -16.08 18.64 -41.19
N SER A 78 -16.72 19.12 -42.24
CA SER A 78 -18.18 19.24 -42.28
C SER A 78 -18.74 19.06 -43.67
N TYR A 79 -20.00 18.66 -43.75
CA TYR A 79 -20.72 18.45 -44.99
C TYR A 79 -22.08 19.16 -45.00
N LEU A 80 -22.23 20.13 -45.89
CA LEU A 80 -23.43 20.97 -46.06
C LEU A 80 -24.19 20.68 -47.37
N GLY A 81 -23.79 19.66 -48.13
CA GLY A 81 -24.50 19.24 -49.34
C GLY A 81 -25.85 18.58 -49.04
N GLU A 82 -26.72 18.53 -50.06
CA GLU A 82 -28.06 17.95 -49.94
C GLU A 82 -28.05 16.41 -49.79
N SER A 83 -26.98 15.74 -50.23
CA SER A 83 -26.82 14.27 -50.16
C SER A 83 -25.41 13.86 -49.76
N TYR A 84 -25.18 13.51 -48.48
CA TYR A 84 -23.88 13.01 -48.03
C TYR A 84 -23.53 11.68 -48.69
N SER A 85 -22.45 11.65 -49.46
CA SER A 85 -21.82 10.42 -49.93
C SER A 85 -20.52 10.18 -49.15
N TYR A 86 -20.25 8.91 -48.88
CA TYR A 86 -19.15 8.49 -48.03
C TYR A 86 -17.84 8.46 -48.82
N TRP A 87 -16.79 9.11 -48.29
CA TRP A 87 -15.52 9.37 -48.98
C TRP A 87 -14.56 8.16 -48.99
N TYR A 88 -13.47 8.24 -49.77
CA TYR A 88 -12.38 7.24 -49.82
C TYR A 88 -11.63 6.97 -48.49
N LYS A 89 -12.02 7.60 -47.37
CA LYS A 89 -11.50 7.43 -46.00
C LYS A 89 -12.66 7.02 -45.04
N PRO A 90 -12.40 6.37 -43.89
CA PRO A 90 -13.44 6.02 -42.93
C PRO A 90 -13.96 7.24 -42.15
N GLU A 91 -14.69 8.10 -42.85
CA GLU A 91 -15.28 9.35 -42.35
C GLU A 91 -16.81 9.27 -42.44
N PHE A 92 -17.52 9.56 -41.35
CA PHE A 92 -18.98 9.48 -41.30
C PHE A 92 -19.60 10.70 -40.60
N LEU A 93 -20.89 10.93 -40.83
CA LEU A 93 -21.64 11.97 -40.12
C LEU A 93 -21.90 11.54 -38.68
N MET A 94 -21.59 12.43 -37.74
CA MET A 94 -21.82 12.17 -36.31
C MET A 94 -23.30 11.82 -36.02
N LYS A 95 -24.24 12.36 -36.81
CA LYS A 95 -25.68 12.07 -36.72
C LYS A 95 -26.03 10.59 -36.87
N ASP A 96 -25.35 9.89 -37.79
CA ASP A 96 -25.63 8.48 -38.05
C ASP A 96 -25.13 7.62 -36.88
N ALA A 97 -24.00 8.01 -36.27
CA ALA A 97 -23.52 7.40 -35.03
C ALA A 97 -24.45 7.68 -33.85
N GLU A 98 -24.94 8.91 -33.67
CA GLU A 98 -25.93 9.22 -32.63
C GLU A 98 -27.22 8.40 -32.78
N ARG A 99 -27.72 8.26 -34.00
CA ARG A 99 -28.88 7.43 -34.31
C ARG A 99 -28.63 5.96 -33.94
N ALA A 100 -27.48 5.42 -34.31
CA ALA A 100 -27.08 4.06 -33.95
C ALA A 100 -26.94 3.89 -32.42
N LEU A 101 -26.30 4.84 -31.74
CA LEU A 101 -26.13 4.82 -30.28
C LEU A 101 -27.47 4.91 -29.55
N ALA A 102 -28.41 5.72 -30.04
CA ALA A 102 -29.78 5.80 -29.50
C ALA A 102 -30.53 4.46 -29.66
N ARG A 103 -30.37 3.77 -30.80
CA ARG A 103 -30.92 2.41 -31.01
C ARG A 103 -30.27 1.36 -30.10
N ALA A 104 -29.04 1.59 -29.65
CA ALA A 104 -28.33 0.75 -28.68
C ALA A 104 -28.64 1.12 -27.22
N GLU A 105 -29.61 2.01 -26.97
CA GLU A 105 -29.98 2.52 -25.64
C GLU A 105 -28.81 3.16 -24.87
N TYR A 106 -27.80 3.67 -25.59
CA TYR A 106 -26.64 4.30 -24.97
C TYR A 106 -27.02 5.69 -24.41
N ASN A 107 -26.83 5.89 -23.10
CA ASN A 107 -27.17 7.12 -22.37
C ASN A 107 -25.95 7.77 -21.68
N GLY A 108 -24.77 7.68 -22.31
CA GLY A 108 -23.51 8.24 -21.79
C GLY A 108 -23.05 9.50 -22.54
N SER A 109 -21.88 10.02 -22.18
CA SER A 109 -21.26 11.18 -22.84
C SER A 109 -20.44 10.75 -24.05
N ILE A 110 -20.61 11.46 -25.17
CA ILE A 110 -19.90 11.21 -26.42
C ILE A 110 -18.95 12.37 -26.70
N TYR A 111 -17.69 12.05 -26.96
CA TYR A 111 -16.65 13.03 -27.30
C TYR A 111 -16.02 12.72 -28.65
N VAL A 112 -15.90 13.74 -29.50
CA VAL A 112 -15.20 13.64 -30.78
C VAL A 112 -13.82 14.27 -30.64
N PRO A 113 -12.74 13.53 -30.87
CA PRO A 113 -11.40 14.09 -30.91
C PRO A 113 -11.15 14.85 -32.21
N VAL A 114 -10.66 16.09 -32.11
CA VAL A 114 -10.25 16.89 -33.28
C VAL A 114 -8.95 17.63 -33.04
N GLU A 115 -8.28 18.06 -34.11
CA GLU A 115 -7.11 18.94 -34.07
C GLU A 115 -7.49 20.41 -34.32
N VAL A 116 -7.04 21.31 -33.45
CA VAL A 116 -7.30 22.77 -33.55
C VAL A 116 -5.99 23.55 -33.67
N GLY A 117 -5.33 23.45 -34.82
CA GLY A 117 -4.10 24.20 -35.09
C GLY A 117 -3.03 24.02 -34.00
N SER A 118 -2.43 25.12 -33.53
CA SER A 118 -1.41 25.08 -32.46
C SER A 118 -1.95 24.73 -31.06
N LEU A 119 -3.27 24.61 -30.88
CA LEU A 119 -3.89 24.09 -29.66
C LEU A 119 -3.67 22.58 -29.50
N GLY A 120 -3.45 21.87 -30.61
CA GLY A 120 -3.35 20.42 -30.65
C GLY A 120 -4.71 19.73 -30.53
N GLY A 121 -4.72 18.52 -29.97
CA GLY A 121 -5.92 17.71 -29.81
C GLY A 121 -6.92 18.26 -28.81
N VAL A 122 -8.21 18.28 -29.16
CA VAL A 122 -9.32 18.72 -28.30
C VAL A 122 -10.44 17.68 -28.35
N LEU A 123 -11.01 17.33 -27.19
CA LEU A 123 -12.20 16.48 -27.10
C LEU A 123 -13.46 17.35 -27.10
N LEU A 124 -14.26 17.24 -28.15
CA LEU A 124 -15.49 18.01 -28.33
C LEU A 124 -16.71 17.21 -27.82
N PRO A 125 -17.53 17.75 -26.90
CA PRO A 125 -18.70 17.05 -26.42
C PRO A 125 -19.84 17.12 -27.45
N VAL A 126 -20.34 15.97 -27.88
CA VAL A 126 -21.48 15.88 -28.80
C VAL A 126 -22.79 16.14 -28.04
N ASN A 127 -22.98 15.52 -26.88
CA ASN A 127 -24.21 15.63 -26.08
C ASN A 127 -24.00 16.33 -24.72
N GLY A 128 -23.14 17.36 -24.69
CA GLY A 128 -22.78 18.10 -23.48
C GLY A 128 -23.60 19.37 -23.23
N SER A 129 -23.53 19.90 -22.00
CA SER A 129 -24.14 21.20 -21.68
C SER A 129 -23.48 22.33 -22.50
N PRO A 130 -24.26 23.28 -23.06
CA PRO A 130 -23.71 24.47 -23.69
C PRO A 130 -23.06 25.43 -22.69
N LEU A 131 -23.37 25.27 -21.39
CA LEU A 131 -22.81 26.07 -20.31
C LEU A 131 -21.55 25.41 -19.75
N GLY A 132 -20.45 26.16 -19.74
CA GLY A 132 -19.19 25.68 -19.19
C GLY A 132 -17.99 26.51 -19.61
N PRO A 133 -16.81 26.24 -19.03
CA PRO A 133 -15.54 26.84 -19.43
C PRO A 133 -15.14 26.36 -20.83
N ASP A 134 -14.45 27.18 -21.62
CA ASP A 134 -14.09 26.87 -23.01
C ASP A 134 -13.22 25.62 -23.12
N CYS A 135 -12.26 25.47 -22.19
CA CYS A 135 -11.44 24.27 -22.05
C CYS A 135 -11.43 23.76 -20.61
N ILE A 136 -11.67 22.46 -20.44
CA ILE A 136 -11.48 21.72 -19.20
C ILE A 136 -10.17 20.93 -19.31
N ILE A 137 -9.28 21.10 -18.34
CA ILE A 137 -7.99 20.44 -18.31
C ILE A 137 -7.94 19.49 -17.11
N LEU A 138 -7.53 18.26 -17.35
CA LEU A 138 -7.37 17.24 -16.32
C LEU A 138 -5.90 17.17 -15.87
N GLY A 139 -5.67 17.22 -14.56
CA GLY A 139 -4.34 17.10 -13.98
C GLY A 139 -3.42 18.30 -14.25
N ASN A 140 -2.15 18.03 -14.57
CA ASN A 140 -1.07 19.03 -14.61
C ASN A 140 -0.80 19.62 -16.01
N GLN A 141 -1.68 19.39 -16.99
CA GLN A 141 -1.55 20.01 -18.30
C GLN A 141 -1.75 21.54 -18.20
N SER A 142 -0.95 22.29 -18.95
CA SER A 142 -1.03 23.76 -19.03
C SER A 142 -1.48 24.18 -20.41
N LEU A 143 -2.48 25.05 -20.47
CA LEU A 143 -2.98 25.64 -21.71
C LEU A 143 -3.01 27.16 -21.57
N LYS A 144 -2.75 27.87 -22.67
CA LYS A 144 -2.74 29.33 -22.70
C LYS A 144 -4.12 29.83 -23.16
N ILE A 145 -4.60 30.91 -22.53
CA ILE A 145 -5.77 31.66 -22.98
C ILE A 145 -5.37 32.49 -24.20
N GLY A 146 -6.23 32.55 -25.20
CA GLY A 146 -6.02 33.32 -26.42
C GLY A 146 -6.54 32.63 -27.67
N ASN A 147 -6.10 33.16 -28.81
CA ASN A 147 -6.64 32.83 -30.12
C ASN A 147 -5.80 31.79 -30.84
N TYR A 148 -6.44 30.68 -31.21
CA TYR A 148 -5.85 29.56 -31.92
C TYR A 148 -6.44 29.47 -33.32
N THR A 149 -5.63 29.67 -34.35
CA THR A 149 -6.09 29.57 -35.74
C THR A 149 -6.12 28.12 -36.20
N TYR A 150 -7.21 27.70 -36.82
CA TYR A 150 -7.35 26.37 -37.41
C TYR A 150 -7.94 26.49 -38.82
N LEU A 151 -7.79 25.43 -39.61
CA LEU A 151 -8.40 25.30 -40.93
C LEU A 151 -9.49 24.23 -40.87
N SER A 152 -10.72 24.64 -41.13
CA SER A 152 -11.86 23.74 -41.31
C SER A 152 -12.03 23.40 -42.78
N LYS A 153 -12.36 22.15 -43.11
CA LYS A 153 -12.71 21.72 -44.46
C LYS A 153 -14.23 21.57 -44.57
N VAL A 154 -14.86 22.41 -45.36
CA VAL A 154 -16.32 22.45 -45.56
C VAL A 154 -16.65 21.92 -46.94
N HIS A 155 -17.39 20.83 -47.00
CA HIS A 155 -17.86 20.21 -48.24
C HIS A 155 -19.27 20.69 -48.57
N TYR A 156 -19.48 21.11 -49.81
CA TYR A 156 -20.79 21.48 -50.36
C TYR A 156 -21.31 20.41 -51.32
N SER A 157 -20.40 19.62 -51.91
CA SER A 157 -20.69 18.39 -52.64
C SER A 157 -19.44 17.50 -52.64
N ASP A 158 -19.53 16.35 -53.32
CA ASP A 158 -18.45 15.34 -53.38
C ASP A 158 -17.18 15.85 -54.07
N ASP A 159 -17.29 16.83 -54.98
CA ASP A 159 -16.13 17.43 -55.64
C ASP A 159 -15.89 18.88 -55.20
N ASN A 160 -16.84 19.50 -54.48
CA ASN A 160 -16.78 20.90 -54.09
C ASN A 160 -16.53 21.05 -52.59
N PHE A 161 -15.35 21.55 -52.24
CA PHE A 161 -15.00 21.89 -50.87
C PHE A 161 -14.27 23.21 -50.77
N LYS A 162 -14.36 23.83 -49.59
CA LYS A 162 -13.64 25.06 -49.24
C LYS A 162 -12.91 24.87 -47.92
N PHE A 163 -11.70 25.40 -47.84
CA PHE A 163 -11.03 25.59 -46.56
C PHE A 163 -11.47 26.92 -45.95
N VAL A 164 -12.02 26.86 -44.74
CA VAL A 164 -12.43 28.02 -43.97
C VAL A 164 -11.44 28.18 -42.83
N ARG A 165 -10.77 29.34 -42.77
CA ARG A 165 -9.87 29.67 -41.67
C ARG A 165 -10.71 30.15 -40.50
N GLY A 166 -10.68 29.39 -39.41
CA GLY A 166 -11.35 29.72 -38.15
C GLY A 166 -10.37 30.20 -37.09
N VAL A 167 -10.89 30.94 -36.11
CA VAL A 167 -10.18 31.30 -34.88
C VAL A 167 -10.97 30.73 -33.72
N ALA A 168 -10.32 29.90 -32.90
CA ALA A 168 -10.86 29.42 -31.64
C ALA A 168 -10.32 30.31 -30.52
N GLU A 169 -11.21 31.07 -29.89
CA GLU A 169 -10.89 31.95 -28.77
C GLU A 169 -11.16 31.20 -27.45
N ILE A 170 -10.12 31.00 -26.66
CA ILE A 170 -10.24 30.40 -25.32
C ILE A 170 -10.11 31.51 -24.30
N ASP A 171 -11.22 31.85 -23.65
CA ASP A 171 -11.29 32.89 -22.62
C ASP A 171 -11.35 32.30 -21.21
N SER A 172 -11.88 31.09 -21.08
CA SER A 172 -12.13 30.45 -19.80
C SER A 172 -11.59 29.02 -19.76
N ILE A 173 -10.80 28.73 -18.73
CA ILE A 173 -10.19 27.41 -18.52
C ILE A 173 -10.55 26.92 -17.11
N ARG A 174 -11.07 25.69 -17.01
CA ARG A 174 -11.28 25.01 -15.73
C ARG A 174 -10.31 23.87 -15.58
N ARG A 175 -9.50 23.93 -14.53
CA ARG A 175 -8.61 22.84 -14.16
C ARG A 175 -9.26 21.95 -13.11
N ILE A 176 -9.29 20.64 -13.38
CA ILE A 176 -9.71 19.62 -12.40
C ILE A 176 -8.43 18.97 -11.86
N SER A 177 -8.06 19.36 -10.63
CA SER A 177 -6.85 18.91 -9.94
C SER A 177 -7.07 17.67 -9.06
N ASN A 178 -8.25 17.54 -8.44
CA ASN A 178 -8.67 16.34 -7.72
C ASN A 178 -9.38 15.40 -8.69
N LEU A 179 -8.65 14.40 -9.16
CA LEU A 179 -9.12 13.45 -10.15
C LEU A 179 -9.66 12.20 -9.43
N SER A 180 -10.94 11.88 -9.66
CA SER A 180 -11.49 10.61 -9.20
C SER A 180 -10.85 9.44 -9.97
N PRO A 181 -10.80 8.23 -9.38
CA PRO A 181 -10.35 7.03 -10.07
C PRO A 181 -11.08 6.79 -11.40
N ASP A 182 -12.36 7.17 -11.47
CA ASP A 182 -13.17 7.03 -12.68
C ASP A 182 -12.69 7.91 -13.85
N LEU A 183 -11.97 9.01 -13.59
CA LEU A 183 -11.44 9.89 -14.64
C LEU A 183 -10.05 9.42 -15.15
N LEU A 184 -9.41 8.45 -14.51
CA LEU A 184 -8.07 8.00 -14.89
C LEU A 184 -8.01 7.43 -16.32
N PRO A 185 -8.97 6.63 -16.81
CA PRO A 185 -8.95 6.17 -18.19
C PRO A 185 -9.06 7.31 -19.20
N LEU A 186 -9.84 8.35 -18.90
CA LEU A 186 -9.93 9.55 -19.73
C LEU A 186 -8.59 10.28 -19.83
N ILE A 187 -7.86 10.40 -18.73
CA ILE A 187 -6.54 11.05 -18.71
C ILE A 187 -5.52 10.20 -19.46
N ALA A 188 -5.55 8.88 -19.29
CA ALA A 188 -4.69 7.97 -20.04
C ALA A 188 -4.94 8.10 -21.54
N PHE A 189 -6.21 8.16 -21.95
CA PHE A 189 -6.60 8.42 -23.33
C PHE A 189 -6.07 9.78 -23.81
N MET A 190 -6.31 10.86 -23.06
CA MET A 190 -5.83 12.20 -23.41
C MET A 190 -4.30 12.26 -23.51
N LYS A 191 -3.57 11.57 -22.64
CA LYS A 191 -2.10 11.54 -22.64
C LYS A 191 -1.53 10.69 -23.79
N SER A 192 -2.11 9.52 -24.04
CA SER A 192 -1.70 8.63 -25.15
C SER A 192 -1.98 9.31 -26.50
N GLY A 193 -3.15 9.93 -26.61
CA GLY A 193 -3.61 10.61 -27.82
C GLY A 193 -3.32 12.11 -27.84
N ASN A 194 -2.32 12.63 -27.11
CA ASN A 194 -1.89 14.05 -27.09
C ASN A 194 -3.02 15.12 -27.02
N VAL A 195 -4.16 14.80 -26.41
CA VAL A 195 -5.28 15.71 -26.20
C VAL A 195 -4.94 16.69 -25.08
N THR A 196 -5.15 17.97 -25.38
CA THR A 196 -4.77 19.09 -24.52
C THR A 196 -5.91 19.54 -23.60
N CYS A 197 -7.17 19.47 -24.04
CA CYS A 197 -8.33 19.83 -23.23
C CYS A 197 -9.63 19.12 -23.69
N ILE A 198 -10.64 19.14 -22.82
CA ILE A 198 -12.04 18.80 -23.14
C ILE A 198 -12.80 20.12 -23.32
N ALA A 199 -13.39 20.34 -24.48
CA ALA A 199 -14.16 21.54 -24.77
C ALA A 199 -15.52 21.55 -24.04
N SER A 200 -16.10 22.73 -23.80
CA SER A 200 -17.54 22.84 -23.52
C SER A 200 -18.37 22.86 -24.79
N GLY A 201 -19.68 22.62 -24.67
CA GLY A 201 -20.60 22.75 -25.80
C GLY A 201 -20.66 24.18 -26.37
N GLY A 202 -20.45 25.21 -25.54
CA GLY A 202 -20.40 26.60 -25.97
C GLY A 202 -19.18 26.95 -26.83
N PHE A 203 -17.99 26.54 -26.41
CA PHE A 203 -16.75 26.70 -27.18
C PHE A 203 -16.74 25.84 -28.44
N TYR A 204 -17.31 24.65 -28.35
CA TYR A 204 -17.53 23.84 -29.53
C TYR A 204 -18.48 24.51 -30.54
N GLY A 205 -19.59 25.10 -30.08
CA GLY A 205 -20.51 25.86 -30.93
C GLY A 205 -19.89 27.11 -31.56
N SER A 206 -18.92 27.77 -30.92
CA SER A 206 -18.19 28.89 -31.52
C SER A 206 -17.28 28.43 -32.66
N ILE A 207 -16.59 27.29 -32.49
CA ILE A 207 -15.77 26.65 -33.54
C ILE A 207 -16.63 26.30 -34.76
N LEU A 208 -17.85 25.78 -34.55
CA LEU A 208 -18.78 25.47 -35.63
C LEU A 208 -19.31 26.73 -36.34
N ARG A 209 -19.73 27.75 -35.59
CA ARG A 209 -20.21 29.02 -36.16
C ARG A 209 -19.14 29.73 -37.01
N ASN A 210 -17.89 29.72 -36.55
CA ASN A 210 -16.76 30.30 -37.30
C ASN A 210 -16.43 29.52 -38.58
N ALA A 211 -16.91 28.28 -38.70
CA ALA A 211 -16.83 27.47 -39.91
C ALA A 211 -18.10 27.57 -40.79
N ASN A 212 -19.03 28.49 -40.51
CA ASN A 212 -20.35 28.62 -41.16
C ASN A 212 -21.24 27.36 -41.03
N LEU A 213 -21.13 26.66 -39.90
CA LEU A 213 -21.94 25.47 -39.62
C LEU A 213 -23.07 25.79 -38.64
N SER A 214 -24.23 25.17 -38.86
CA SER A 214 -25.31 25.16 -37.87
C SER A 214 -24.80 24.58 -36.54
N PRO A 215 -25.25 25.08 -35.37
CA PRO A 215 -24.89 24.52 -34.07
C PRO A 215 -25.35 23.07 -33.86
N THR A 216 -26.18 22.53 -34.77
CA THR A 216 -26.56 21.11 -34.81
C THR A 216 -25.40 20.28 -35.37
N LEU A 217 -24.86 19.38 -34.54
CA LEU A 217 -23.77 18.42 -34.82
C LEU A 217 -23.98 17.52 -36.05
N ASP A 218 -25.18 17.55 -36.60
CA ASP A 218 -25.68 16.77 -37.73
C ASP A 218 -24.75 16.72 -38.95
N HIS A 219 -23.97 17.78 -39.15
CA HIS A 219 -23.10 17.97 -40.32
C HIS A 219 -21.61 17.76 -40.03
N LEU A 220 -21.24 17.38 -38.81
CA LEU A 220 -19.86 17.09 -38.44
C LEU A 220 -19.43 15.74 -39.03
N VAL A 221 -18.31 15.76 -39.76
CA VAL A 221 -17.68 14.54 -40.29
C VAL A 221 -16.56 14.12 -39.34
N THR A 222 -16.58 12.87 -38.89
CA THR A 222 -15.60 12.33 -37.93
C THR A 222 -15.02 10.99 -38.38
N GLU A 223 -13.81 10.69 -37.90
CA GLU A 223 -13.08 9.43 -38.11
C GLU A 223 -13.25 8.46 -36.92
N GLY A 224 -13.72 8.96 -35.77
CA GLY A 224 -13.95 8.19 -34.55
C GLY A 224 -14.52 9.01 -33.41
N PHE A 225 -14.94 8.36 -32.33
CA PHE A 225 -15.45 9.02 -31.13
C PHE A 225 -15.20 8.21 -29.86
N LEU A 226 -15.06 8.89 -28.73
CA LEU A 226 -14.91 8.32 -27.41
C LEU A 226 -16.27 8.32 -26.68
N LEU A 227 -16.67 7.15 -26.21
CA LEU A 227 -17.84 6.94 -25.36
C LEU A 227 -17.42 6.85 -23.90
N VAL A 228 -18.13 7.58 -23.03
CA VAL A 228 -17.92 7.59 -21.58
C VAL A 228 -19.23 7.28 -20.89
N SER A 229 -19.30 6.14 -20.20
CA SER A 229 -20.49 5.74 -19.44
C SER A 229 -20.14 5.53 -17.97
N PRO A 230 -20.97 6.02 -17.03
CA PRO A 230 -20.79 5.73 -15.60
C PRO A 230 -21.04 4.25 -15.26
N ASN A 231 -21.67 3.49 -16.17
CA ASN A 231 -21.94 2.06 -16.05
C ASN A 231 -21.22 1.26 -17.14
N ASN A 232 -21.11 -0.06 -16.95
CA ASN A 232 -20.58 -0.97 -17.97
C ASN A 232 -21.36 -0.90 -19.28
N ILE A 233 -20.63 -0.73 -20.39
CA ILE A 233 -21.19 -0.70 -21.74
C ILE A 233 -21.27 -2.14 -22.27
N ASN A 234 -22.44 -2.56 -22.79
CA ASN A 234 -22.55 -3.82 -23.51
C ASN A 234 -21.88 -3.69 -24.88
N THR A 235 -20.59 -4.04 -24.95
CA THR A 235 -19.74 -3.88 -26.15
C THR A 235 -20.23 -4.70 -27.33
N SER A 236 -20.86 -5.85 -27.10
CA SER A 236 -21.41 -6.70 -28.17
C SER A 236 -22.66 -6.09 -28.82
N LEU A 237 -23.59 -5.57 -28.02
CA LEU A 237 -24.77 -4.86 -28.53
C LEU A 237 -24.35 -3.58 -29.26
N LEU A 238 -23.45 -2.80 -28.63
CA LEU A 238 -22.92 -1.58 -29.21
C LEU A 238 -22.23 -1.82 -30.56
N TYR A 239 -21.37 -2.84 -30.65
CA TYR A 239 -20.73 -3.23 -31.91
C TYR A 239 -21.76 -3.58 -32.97
N LYS A 240 -22.74 -4.44 -32.64
CA LYS A 240 -23.75 -4.89 -33.59
C LYS A 240 -24.55 -3.70 -34.16
N THR A 241 -25.00 -2.78 -33.30
CA THR A 241 -25.80 -1.64 -33.74
C THR A 241 -25.01 -0.66 -34.60
N LEU A 242 -23.73 -0.41 -34.28
CA LEU A 242 -22.85 0.39 -35.13
C LEU A 242 -22.55 -0.33 -36.45
N TYR A 243 -22.30 -1.63 -36.40
CA TYR A 243 -22.03 -2.42 -37.58
C TYR A 243 -23.21 -2.40 -38.56
N ASP A 244 -24.44 -2.62 -38.07
CA ASP A 244 -25.64 -2.64 -38.89
C ASP A 244 -25.93 -1.27 -39.55
N GLU A 245 -25.60 -0.16 -38.88
CA GLU A 245 -25.76 1.19 -39.45
C GLU A 245 -24.70 1.50 -40.52
N PHE A 246 -23.45 1.07 -40.32
CA PHE A 246 -22.31 1.50 -41.16
C PHE A 246 -21.86 0.46 -42.21
N ILE A 247 -22.28 -0.81 -42.11
CA ILE A 247 -21.97 -1.86 -43.10
C ILE A 247 -22.44 -1.54 -44.53
N PRO A 248 -23.62 -0.91 -44.78
CA PRO A 248 -24.05 -0.61 -46.15
C PRO A 248 -23.08 0.33 -46.89
N HIS A 249 -22.20 1.00 -46.13
CA HIS A 249 -21.19 1.94 -46.61
C HIS A 249 -19.77 1.35 -46.62
N SER A 250 -19.63 0.03 -46.45
CA SER A 250 -18.34 -0.68 -46.37
C SER A 250 -17.42 -0.20 -45.24
N TYR A 251 -18.00 0.30 -44.14
CA TYR A 251 -17.26 0.65 -42.93
C TYR A 251 -17.49 -0.36 -41.82
N TYR A 252 -16.40 -0.73 -41.18
CA TYR A 252 -16.34 -1.75 -40.15
C TYR A 252 -15.90 -1.10 -38.83
N PRO A 253 -16.79 -0.95 -37.84
CA PRO A 253 -16.42 -0.39 -36.54
C PRO A 253 -15.45 -1.30 -35.78
N VAL A 254 -14.55 -0.69 -35.02
CA VAL A 254 -13.68 -1.34 -34.04
C VAL A 254 -13.80 -0.59 -32.73
N LEU A 255 -14.04 -1.33 -31.65
CA LEU A 255 -14.22 -0.80 -30.31
C LEU A 255 -12.97 -1.10 -29.49
N TYR A 256 -12.28 -0.06 -29.05
CA TYR A 256 -11.16 -0.13 -28.14
C TYR A 256 -11.64 0.17 -26.72
N VAL A 257 -11.71 -0.86 -25.89
CA VAL A 257 -12.11 -0.76 -24.48
C VAL A 257 -10.86 -0.44 -23.66
N LEU A 258 -10.87 0.69 -22.94
CA LEU A 258 -9.74 1.11 -22.12
C LEU A 258 -9.75 0.37 -20.78
N GLU A 259 -8.87 -0.62 -20.62
CA GLU A 259 -8.74 -1.40 -19.39
C GLU A 259 -7.77 -0.74 -18.39
N PRO A 260 -7.82 -1.10 -17.10
CA PRO A 260 -6.90 -0.60 -16.09
C PRO A 260 -5.41 -0.77 -16.44
N GLY A 261 -5.05 -1.80 -17.22
CA GLY A 261 -3.68 -2.03 -17.69
C GLY A 261 -3.16 -0.89 -18.58
N PHE A 262 -3.98 -0.44 -19.55
CA PHE A 262 -3.65 0.72 -20.39
C PHE A 262 -3.44 2.00 -19.57
N VAL A 263 -4.31 2.23 -18.57
CA VAL A 263 -4.21 3.40 -17.68
C VAL A 263 -2.91 3.38 -16.88
N LYS A 264 -2.52 2.21 -16.37
CA LYS A 264 -1.28 2.01 -15.62
C LYS A 264 -0.07 2.34 -16.48
N ASP A 265 0.02 1.74 -17.66
CA ASP A 265 1.20 1.85 -18.53
C ASP A 265 1.38 3.27 -19.08
N VAL A 266 0.28 3.97 -19.43
CA VAL A 266 0.34 5.32 -19.99
C VAL A 266 0.62 6.37 -18.91
N LEU A 267 -0.03 6.29 -17.75
CA LEU A 267 0.09 7.31 -16.71
C LEU A 267 1.32 7.11 -15.81
N TYR A 268 1.69 5.85 -15.55
CA TYR A 268 2.74 5.46 -14.63
C TYR A 268 3.70 4.44 -15.27
N PRO A 269 4.38 4.80 -16.37
CA PRO A 269 5.30 3.87 -17.03
C PRO A 269 6.33 3.37 -16.01
N GLU A 270 6.32 2.05 -15.75
CA GLU A 270 7.22 1.43 -14.78
C GLU A 270 8.66 1.60 -15.26
N ARG A 271 9.46 2.40 -14.54
CA ARG A 271 10.93 2.31 -14.60
C ARG A 271 11.37 1.21 -13.65
N THR A 272 11.07 -0.04 -13.98
CA THR A 272 11.52 -1.19 -13.19
C THR A 272 13.01 -1.41 -13.39
N ASN A 273 13.78 -1.36 -12.29
CA ASN A 273 15.20 -1.69 -12.29
C ASN A 273 15.36 -3.12 -11.79
N TYR A 274 15.32 -4.08 -12.71
CA TYR A 274 15.34 -5.53 -12.48
C TYR A 274 16.35 -6.00 -11.43
N TRP A 275 17.54 -5.38 -11.44
CA TRP A 275 18.61 -5.69 -10.49
C TRP A 275 18.32 -5.23 -9.07
N ALA A 276 17.63 -4.10 -8.90
CA ALA A 276 17.24 -3.61 -7.59
C ALA A 276 16.18 -4.53 -6.95
N ASP A 277 15.19 -4.98 -7.73
CA ASP A 277 14.15 -5.90 -7.26
C ASP A 277 14.71 -7.30 -6.95
N PHE A 278 15.64 -7.80 -7.78
CA PHE A 278 16.37 -9.06 -7.51
C PHE A 278 17.19 -8.98 -6.22
N LEU A 279 17.92 -7.88 -6.01
CA LEU A 279 18.69 -7.64 -4.79
C LEU A 279 17.77 -7.51 -3.57
N LYS A 280 16.62 -6.83 -3.68
CA LYS A 280 15.62 -6.77 -2.61
C LYS A 280 15.09 -8.18 -2.27
N ALA A 281 14.75 -9.00 -3.27
CA ALA A 281 14.33 -10.39 -3.06
C ALA A 281 15.39 -11.22 -2.32
N LEU A 282 16.65 -11.09 -2.73
CA LEU A 282 17.77 -11.78 -2.11
C LEU A 282 17.98 -11.33 -0.64
N VAL A 283 17.89 -10.03 -0.38
CA VAL A 283 18.08 -9.46 0.96
C VAL A 283 16.96 -9.85 1.91
N VAL A 284 15.72 -9.97 1.43
CA VAL A 284 14.59 -10.46 2.23
C VAL A 284 14.70 -11.96 2.54
N LEU A 285 15.30 -12.75 1.63
CA LEU A 285 15.54 -14.19 1.82
C LEU A 285 16.77 -14.51 2.71
N LEU A 286 17.73 -13.60 2.86
CA LEU A 286 18.97 -13.79 3.64
C LEU A 286 18.74 -14.38 5.06
N PRO A 287 17.75 -13.91 5.86
CA PRO A 287 17.47 -14.47 7.18
C PRO A 287 16.92 -15.91 7.14
N ALA A 288 16.26 -16.30 6.04
CA ALA A 288 15.68 -17.62 5.84
C ALA A 288 16.69 -18.62 5.26
N LEU A 289 17.73 -18.17 4.55
CA LEU A 289 18.75 -19.05 3.94
C LEU A 289 19.40 -20.06 4.92
N PRO A 290 19.74 -19.71 6.19
CA PRO A 290 20.27 -20.68 7.15
C PRO A 290 19.26 -21.77 7.52
N LEU A 291 17.98 -21.41 7.65
CA LEU A 291 16.88 -22.34 7.94
C LEU A 291 16.58 -23.23 6.73
N ILE A 292 16.60 -22.67 5.53
CA ILE A 292 16.50 -23.39 4.26
C ILE A 292 17.67 -24.39 4.14
N GLY A 293 18.90 -23.99 4.47
CA GLY A 293 20.07 -24.87 4.48
C GLY A 293 19.96 -26.01 5.52
N LEU A 294 19.44 -25.73 6.73
CA LEU A 294 19.17 -26.75 7.74
C LEU A 294 18.02 -27.70 7.33
N ALA A 295 16.97 -27.15 6.72
CA ALA A 295 15.84 -27.90 6.19
C ALA A 295 16.29 -28.82 5.05
N MET A 296 17.11 -28.33 4.11
CA MET A 296 17.71 -29.13 3.04
C MET A 296 18.66 -30.21 3.56
N ALA A 297 19.48 -29.90 4.56
CA ALA A 297 20.36 -30.89 5.16
C ALA A 297 19.60 -31.99 5.91
N ARG A 298 18.39 -31.69 6.38
CA ARG A 298 17.48 -32.66 7.02
C ARG A 298 16.67 -33.43 5.98
N GLU A 299 16.14 -32.75 4.97
CA GLU A 299 15.48 -33.32 3.79
C GLU A 299 16.41 -34.36 3.15
N GLY A 300 17.67 -34.02 2.87
CA GLY A 300 18.62 -34.96 2.27
C GLY A 300 18.87 -36.23 3.09
N ARG A 301 18.85 -36.15 4.43
CA ARG A 301 18.95 -37.35 5.29
C ARG A 301 17.67 -38.18 5.32
N GLU A 302 16.52 -37.53 5.29
CA GLU A 302 15.23 -38.23 5.23
C GLU A 302 14.99 -38.83 3.83
N GLU A 303 15.45 -38.16 2.76
CA GLU A 303 15.48 -38.65 1.38
C GLU A 303 16.37 -39.89 1.26
N GLU A 304 17.58 -39.85 1.80
CA GLU A 304 18.52 -40.99 1.81
C GLU A 304 17.98 -42.17 2.62
N LYS A 305 17.32 -41.92 3.75
CA LYS A 305 16.56 -42.95 4.48
C LYS A 305 15.41 -43.51 3.65
N LEU A 306 14.65 -42.67 2.94
CA LEU A 306 13.54 -43.11 2.10
C LEU A 306 14.04 -43.93 0.91
N ARG A 307 15.18 -43.56 0.32
CA ARG A 307 15.85 -44.26 -0.78
C ARG A 307 16.29 -45.65 -0.34
N ASN A 308 16.98 -45.74 0.79
CA ASN A 308 17.37 -47.03 1.39
C ASN A 308 16.15 -47.89 1.75
N LEU A 309 15.04 -47.29 2.19
CA LEU A 309 13.80 -48.02 2.49
C LEU A 309 13.09 -48.53 1.25
N LEU A 310 13.08 -47.74 0.18
CA LEU A 310 12.54 -48.14 -1.11
C LEU A 310 13.36 -49.29 -1.70
N GLU A 311 14.69 -49.19 -1.66
CA GLU A 311 15.58 -50.25 -2.11
C GLU A 311 15.37 -51.56 -1.33
N VAL A 312 15.25 -51.49 0.00
CA VAL A 312 14.98 -52.67 0.86
C VAL A 312 13.56 -53.23 0.65
N ALA A 313 12.60 -52.40 0.24
CA ALA A 313 11.22 -52.82 -0.06
C ALA A 313 11.01 -53.24 -1.53
N GLY A 314 12.06 -53.31 -2.36
CA GLY A 314 11.98 -53.65 -3.78
C GLY A 314 11.40 -52.55 -4.68
N GLY A 315 11.27 -51.32 -4.17
CA GLY A 315 10.80 -50.15 -4.89
C GLY A 315 11.91 -49.44 -5.66
N ASN A 316 11.54 -48.78 -6.76
CA ASN A 316 12.50 -48.05 -7.61
C ASN A 316 12.82 -46.67 -6.99
N PRO A 317 14.10 -46.37 -6.68
CA PRO A 317 14.51 -45.08 -6.11
C PRO A 317 14.27 -43.88 -7.04
N ILE A 318 14.05 -44.09 -8.35
CA ILE A 318 13.71 -43.04 -9.32
C ILE A 318 12.38 -42.34 -8.98
N ILE A 319 11.47 -43.01 -8.26
CA ILE A 319 10.18 -42.44 -7.85
C ILE A 319 10.37 -41.19 -6.96
N LEU A 320 11.43 -41.15 -6.15
CA LEU A 320 11.79 -39.99 -5.33
C LEU A 320 12.23 -38.79 -6.18
N ASP A 321 12.99 -39.05 -7.24
CA ASP A 321 13.46 -38.02 -8.18
C ASP A 321 12.28 -37.46 -9.00
N LEU A 322 11.35 -38.32 -9.44
CA LEU A 322 10.10 -37.94 -10.11
C LEU A 322 9.17 -37.12 -9.20
N LEU A 323 9.02 -37.50 -7.93
CA LEU A 323 8.23 -36.75 -6.95
C LEU A 323 8.83 -35.36 -6.71
N THR A 324 10.16 -35.29 -6.54
CA THR A 324 10.86 -34.02 -6.35
C THR A 324 10.66 -33.12 -7.57
N LEU A 325 10.80 -33.66 -8.78
CA LEU A 325 10.62 -32.94 -10.03
C LEU A 325 9.16 -32.50 -10.25
N PHE A 326 8.18 -33.32 -9.84
CA PHE A 326 6.75 -32.99 -9.88
C PHE A 326 6.40 -31.82 -8.96
N PHE A 327 6.83 -31.84 -7.69
CA PHE A 327 6.51 -30.77 -6.74
C PHE A 327 7.22 -29.45 -7.07
N VAL A 328 8.45 -29.52 -7.59
CA VAL A 328 9.19 -28.35 -8.09
C VAL A 328 8.51 -27.80 -9.34
N GLY A 329 8.19 -28.67 -10.30
CA GLY A 329 7.48 -28.31 -11.52
C GLY A 329 6.11 -27.68 -11.23
N THR A 330 5.37 -28.21 -10.25
CA THR A 330 4.08 -27.65 -9.81
C THR A 330 4.27 -26.27 -9.17
N SER A 331 5.32 -26.07 -8.36
CA SER A 331 5.63 -24.76 -7.78
C SER A 331 6.02 -23.73 -8.85
N VAL A 332 6.81 -24.14 -9.84
CA VAL A 332 7.17 -23.32 -11.01
C VAL A 332 5.94 -23.00 -11.86
N LEU A 333 5.05 -23.97 -12.08
CA LEU A 333 3.82 -23.80 -12.86
C LEU A 333 2.86 -22.82 -12.17
N ILE A 334 2.66 -22.97 -10.86
CA ILE A 334 1.90 -22.02 -10.03
C ILE A 334 2.53 -20.63 -10.15
N SER A 335 3.86 -20.52 -10.07
CA SER A 335 4.55 -19.23 -10.25
C SER A 335 4.29 -18.61 -11.61
N LEU A 336 4.36 -19.39 -12.70
CA LEU A 336 4.11 -18.92 -14.06
C LEU A 336 2.67 -18.46 -14.28
N ILE A 337 1.71 -19.06 -13.56
CA ILE A 337 0.29 -18.69 -13.64
C ILE A 337 0.01 -17.38 -12.90
N PHE A 338 0.66 -17.15 -11.75
CA PHE A 338 0.33 -16.04 -10.85
C PHE A 338 1.32 -14.87 -10.87
N VAL A 339 2.47 -14.98 -11.55
CA VAL A 339 3.52 -13.95 -11.56
C VAL A 339 3.81 -13.47 -12.98
N PRO A 340 3.58 -12.18 -13.32
CA PRO A 340 3.86 -11.65 -14.66
C PRO A 340 5.35 -11.76 -15.05
N GLY A 341 5.59 -11.92 -16.37
CA GLY A 341 6.77 -12.57 -16.96
C GLY A 341 8.16 -12.06 -16.59
N VAL A 342 8.29 -10.85 -16.06
CA VAL A 342 9.58 -10.31 -15.58
C VAL A 342 10.03 -10.98 -14.29
N TYR A 343 9.09 -11.22 -13.37
CA TYR A 343 9.36 -11.76 -12.05
C TYR A 343 9.46 -13.29 -12.06
N SER A 344 8.86 -13.96 -13.05
CA SER A 344 9.00 -15.40 -13.25
C SER A 344 10.44 -15.83 -13.57
N ALA A 345 11.21 -15.00 -14.29
CA ALA A 345 12.63 -15.24 -14.58
C ALA A 345 13.51 -15.14 -13.32
N THR A 346 13.28 -14.12 -12.48
CA THR A 346 13.93 -13.97 -11.16
C THR A 346 13.65 -15.17 -10.25
N MET A 347 12.41 -15.67 -10.28
CA MET A 347 11.99 -16.85 -9.55
C MET A 347 12.68 -18.13 -10.04
N MET A 348 12.76 -18.33 -11.35
CA MET A 348 13.51 -19.45 -11.94
C MET A 348 15.00 -19.41 -11.57
N ALA A 349 15.61 -18.22 -11.57
CA ALA A 349 17.01 -18.06 -11.15
C ALA A 349 17.24 -18.37 -9.66
N LEU A 350 16.32 -17.95 -8.77
CA LEU A 350 16.37 -18.25 -7.34
C LEU A 350 16.18 -19.74 -7.07
N LEU A 351 15.17 -20.38 -7.69
CA LEU A 351 14.97 -21.82 -7.60
C LEU A 351 16.17 -22.59 -8.18
N ALA A 352 16.71 -22.18 -9.33
CA ALA A 352 17.89 -22.78 -9.92
C ALA A 352 19.13 -22.64 -9.01
N GLY A 353 19.33 -21.49 -8.36
CA GLY A 353 20.40 -21.29 -7.38
C GLY A 353 20.25 -22.18 -6.15
N ILE A 354 19.03 -22.31 -5.63
CA ILE A 354 18.68 -23.21 -4.52
C ILE A 354 18.94 -24.69 -4.92
N PHE A 355 18.54 -25.09 -6.12
CA PHE A 355 18.75 -26.45 -6.64
C PHE A 355 20.21 -26.74 -6.99
N ALA A 356 20.94 -25.77 -7.54
CA ALA A 356 22.37 -25.87 -7.76
C ALA A 356 23.11 -26.04 -6.42
N PHE A 357 22.72 -25.29 -5.39
CA PHE A 357 23.26 -25.48 -4.04
C PHE A 357 22.94 -26.88 -3.47
N ARG A 358 21.75 -27.43 -3.72
CA ARG A 358 21.37 -28.81 -3.37
C ARG A 358 22.24 -29.86 -4.06
N TYR A 359 22.43 -29.76 -5.38
CA TYR A 359 23.15 -30.77 -6.16
C TYR A 359 24.67 -30.68 -6.01
N TYR A 360 25.24 -29.47 -6.07
CA TYR A 360 26.69 -29.25 -6.00
C TYR A 360 27.22 -29.09 -4.56
N GLY A 361 26.38 -28.69 -3.61
CA GLY A 361 26.75 -28.59 -2.19
C GLY A 361 26.92 -29.94 -1.49
N ARG A 362 26.35 -31.03 -2.03
CA ARG A 362 26.47 -32.41 -1.51
C ARG A 362 27.92 -32.95 -1.52
N GLY A 363 28.82 -32.41 -2.36
CA GLY A 363 30.22 -32.84 -2.46
C GLY A 363 31.15 -32.27 -1.37
N LEU A 364 30.74 -31.21 -0.67
CA LEU A 364 31.54 -30.62 0.40
C LEU A 364 31.32 -31.40 1.71
N ARG A 365 32.26 -32.28 2.06
CA ARG A 365 32.32 -32.89 3.40
C ARG A 365 32.60 -31.79 4.43
N VAL A 366 31.55 -31.11 4.89
CA VAL A 366 31.63 -30.09 5.93
C VAL A 366 32.08 -30.77 7.23
N SER A 367 33.33 -30.53 7.61
CA SER A 367 33.94 -31.09 8.83
C SER A 367 33.11 -30.76 10.07
N SER A 368 33.24 -31.56 11.14
CA SER A 368 32.57 -31.29 12.41
C SER A 368 32.90 -29.89 12.98
N ARG A 369 34.12 -29.38 12.70
CA ARG A 369 34.53 -28.00 12.99
C ARG A 369 33.76 -26.99 12.17
N MET A 370 33.61 -27.19 10.86
CA MET A 370 32.90 -26.25 9.98
C MET A 370 31.38 -26.26 10.24
N LYS A 371 30.79 -27.41 10.62
CA LYS A 371 29.40 -27.47 11.14
C LYS A 371 29.25 -26.71 12.46
N LYS A 372 30.24 -26.79 13.36
CA LYS A 372 30.28 -25.97 14.59
C LYS A 372 30.41 -24.49 14.26
N LEU A 373 31.22 -24.13 13.27
CA LEU A 373 31.48 -22.74 12.85
C LEU A 373 30.27 -22.11 12.16
N ILE A 374 29.57 -22.86 11.30
CA ILE A 374 28.29 -22.44 10.70
C ILE A 374 27.18 -22.32 11.75
N LEU A 375 27.15 -23.22 12.74
CA LEU A 375 26.20 -23.12 13.85
C LEU A 375 26.51 -21.88 14.71
N TRP A 376 27.78 -21.67 15.06
CA TRP A 376 28.21 -20.51 15.83
C TRP A 376 28.03 -19.20 15.08
N SER A 377 28.33 -19.17 13.78
CA SER A 377 28.05 -17.99 12.95
C SER A 377 26.55 -17.77 12.88
N SER A 378 25.73 -18.81 12.64
CA SER A 378 24.27 -18.67 12.66
C SER A 378 23.75 -18.17 14.02
N ILE A 379 24.30 -18.63 15.14
CA ILE A 379 23.98 -18.13 16.50
C ILE A 379 24.40 -16.66 16.66
N LEU A 380 25.61 -16.28 16.22
CA LEU A 380 26.11 -14.90 16.28
C LEU A 380 25.31 -13.97 15.36
N THR A 381 25.02 -14.36 14.13
CA THR A 381 24.25 -13.57 13.16
C THR A 381 22.79 -13.45 13.58
N SER A 382 22.21 -14.48 14.21
CA SER A 382 20.84 -14.43 14.74
C SER A 382 20.72 -13.66 16.04
N ALA A 383 21.68 -13.79 16.95
CA ALA A 383 21.77 -12.95 18.15
C ALA A 383 22.02 -11.49 17.75
N PHE A 384 22.89 -11.24 16.76
CA PHE A 384 23.07 -9.93 16.16
C PHE A 384 21.77 -9.45 15.50
N ALA A 385 21.06 -10.28 14.73
CA ALA A 385 19.77 -9.90 14.15
C ALA A 385 18.70 -9.61 15.22
N PHE A 386 18.66 -10.36 16.33
CA PHE A 386 17.75 -10.12 17.45
C PHE A 386 18.11 -8.84 18.21
N ILE A 387 19.39 -8.60 18.46
CA ILE A 387 19.89 -7.37 19.09
C ILE A 387 19.65 -6.18 18.16
N VAL A 388 19.99 -6.29 16.87
CA VAL A 388 19.74 -5.25 15.85
C VAL A 388 18.25 -5.03 15.65
N SER A 389 17.41 -6.05 15.74
CA SER A 389 15.95 -5.90 15.70
C SER A 389 15.42 -5.23 16.97
N SER A 390 15.92 -5.59 18.14
CA SER A 390 15.56 -4.96 19.43
C SER A 390 16.06 -3.51 19.48
N VAL A 391 17.24 -3.25 18.91
CA VAL A 391 17.80 -1.92 18.67
C VAL A 391 16.96 -1.19 17.61
N TYR A 392 16.47 -1.82 16.55
CA TYR A 392 15.56 -1.20 15.58
C TYR A 392 14.27 -0.70 16.23
N TRP A 393 13.70 -1.45 17.19
CA TRP A 393 12.56 -1.00 17.98
C TRP A 393 12.90 0.13 18.98
N SER A 394 14.14 0.19 19.47
CA SER A 394 14.58 1.13 20.52
C SER A 394 15.48 2.28 20.05
N SER A 395 15.94 2.28 18.80
CA SER A 395 16.94 3.22 18.25
C SER A 395 16.31 4.48 17.66
N PHE A 396 17.15 5.51 17.58
CA PHE A 396 16.84 6.89 17.20
C PHE A 396 17.23 7.23 15.75
N VAL A 397 17.78 6.29 14.97
CA VAL A 397 18.40 6.57 13.64
C VAL A 397 17.58 5.98 12.48
N PRO A 398 17.27 6.75 11.40
CA PRO A 398 16.52 6.30 10.22
C PRO A 398 17.17 5.06 9.64
N TYR A 399 16.51 3.93 9.80
CA TYR A 399 16.97 2.66 9.28
C TYR A 399 15.94 2.18 8.25
N ASP A 400 15.74 3.00 7.21
CA ASP A 400 14.73 2.83 6.15
C ASP A 400 14.75 1.42 5.57
N TRP A 401 15.94 0.88 5.34
CA TRP A 401 16.12 -0.46 4.81
C TRP A 401 15.54 -1.54 5.71
N SER A 402 15.67 -1.42 7.03
CA SER A 402 15.13 -2.43 7.94
C SER A 402 13.61 -2.34 8.10
N ALA A 403 13.02 -1.15 7.95
CA ALA A 403 11.58 -0.96 7.94
C ALA A 403 10.97 -1.52 6.65
N GLU A 404 11.57 -1.18 5.51
CA GLU A 404 11.19 -1.68 4.19
C GLU A 404 11.36 -3.21 4.13
N LEU A 405 12.48 -3.75 4.59
CA LEU A 405 12.72 -5.20 4.68
C LEU A 405 11.77 -5.90 5.65
N THR A 406 11.42 -5.24 6.76
CA THR A 406 10.43 -5.79 7.71
C THR A 406 9.06 -5.82 7.06
N GLU A 407 8.64 -4.76 6.36
CA GLU A 407 7.36 -4.67 5.66
C GLU A 407 7.29 -5.66 4.48
N TYR A 408 8.38 -5.84 3.74
CA TYR A 408 8.48 -6.89 2.72
C TYR A 408 8.40 -8.29 3.32
N ALA A 409 9.24 -8.61 4.32
CA ALA A 409 9.22 -9.92 5.00
C ALA A 409 7.85 -10.21 5.62
N THR A 410 7.22 -9.18 6.17
CA THR A 410 5.85 -9.16 6.68
C THR A 410 4.87 -9.57 5.60
N PHE A 411 4.79 -8.81 4.52
CA PHE A 411 3.81 -9.01 3.47
C PHE A 411 4.00 -10.36 2.77
N ILE A 412 5.26 -10.84 2.64
CA ILE A 412 5.60 -12.15 2.07
C ILE A 412 5.01 -13.31 2.85
N LEU A 413 5.13 -13.26 4.17
CA LEU A 413 4.66 -14.33 5.04
C LEU A 413 3.13 -14.28 5.25
N VAL A 414 2.49 -13.14 4.98
CA VAL A 414 1.02 -12.99 5.02
C VAL A 414 0.37 -13.32 3.70
N PHE A 415 1.07 -13.15 2.58
CA PHE A 415 0.51 -13.28 1.23
C PHE A 415 -0.34 -14.53 0.99
N PRO A 416 0.01 -15.72 1.51
CA PRO A 416 -0.85 -16.90 1.39
C PRO A 416 -2.26 -16.72 1.98
N PHE A 417 -2.42 -15.88 3.02
CA PHE A 417 -3.71 -15.55 3.63
C PHE A 417 -4.53 -14.55 2.81
N LYS A 418 -3.95 -13.92 1.78
CA LYS A 418 -4.68 -13.02 0.86
C LYS A 418 -5.83 -13.72 0.15
N ALA A 419 -5.64 -15.00 -0.18
CA ALA A 419 -6.67 -15.84 -0.79
C ALA A 419 -7.91 -16.05 0.10
N LEU A 420 -7.77 -15.87 1.42
CA LEU A 420 -8.88 -15.97 2.38
C LEU A 420 -9.66 -14.65 2.52
N GLY A 421 -9.23 -13.59 1.83
CA GLY A 421 -9.88 -12.27 1.79
C GLY A 421 -8.99 -11.15 2.31
N GLU A 422 -9.18 -9.94 1.76
CA GLU A 422 -8.40 -8.74 2.11
C GLU A 422 -8.50 -8.38 3.60
N TYR A 423 -9.61 -8.73 4.25
CA TYR A 423 -9.81 -8.53 5.69
C TYR A 423 -8.91 -9.43 6.54
N VAL A 424 -8.85 -10.74 6.23
CA VAL A 424 -7.97 -11.70 6.94
C VAL A 424 -6.51 -11.36 6.66
N PHE A 425 -6.20 -10.97 5.42
CA PHE A 425 -4.91 -10.46 5.01
C PHE A 425 -4.49 -9.21 5.81
N GLY A 426 -5.38 -8.22 5.93
CA GLY A 426 -5.12 -7.00 6.69
C GLY A 426 -4.98 -7.25 8.20
N ILE A 427 -5.78 -8.15 8.77
CA ILE A 427 -5.80 -8.45 10.21
C ILE A 427 -4.63 -9.32 10.62
N VAL A 428 -4.43 -10.46 9.96
CA VAL A 428 -3.30 -11.36 10.24
C VAL A 428 -1.99 -10.67 9.85
N GLY A 429 -2.00 -9.91 8.75
CA GLY A 429 -0.88 -9.10 8.30
C GLY A 429 -0.48 -7.99 9.25
N ALA A 430 -1.41 -7.17 9.69
CA ALA A 430 -1.13 -6.14 10.68
C ALA A 430 -0.61 -6.73 12.00
N THR A 431 -1.23 -7.82 12.47
CA THR A 431 -1.05 -8.32 13.84
C THR A 431 0.15 -9.24 14.00
N VAL A 432 0.33 -10.23 13.13
CA VAL A 432 1.47 -11.15 13.23
C VAL A 432 2.76 -10.44 12.81
N PHE A 433 2.66 -9.42 11.96
CA PHE A 433 3.83 -8.94 11.27
C PHE A 433 4.28 -7.53 11.61
N GLY A 434 3.40 -6.67 12.12
CA GLY A 434 3.80 -5.47 12.85
C GLY A 434 4.76 -5.78 14.01
N TYR A 435 4.67 -6.98 14.59
CA TYR A 435 5.55 -7.46 15.66
C TYR A 435 6.51 -8.59 15.21
N LEU A 436 6.56 -8.93 13.91
CA LEU A 436 7.36 -10.08 13.40
C LEU A 436 8.79 -10.07 13.90
N PRO A 437 9.55 -8.95 13.85
CA PRO A 437 10.95 -8.98 14.22
C PRO A 437 11.16 -9.40 15.69
N TRP A 438 10.24 -8.99 16.57
CA TRP A 438 10.24 -9.36 17.98
C TRP A 438 9.81 -10.83 18.19
N LEU A 439 8.73 -11.24 17.53
CA LEU A 439 8.20 -12.62 17.59
C LEU A 439 9.24 -13.62 17.06
N ALA A 440 9.82 -13.35 15.89
CA ALA A 440 10.86 -14.18 15.27
C ALA A 440 12.11 -14.22 16.14
N GLY A 441 12.52 -13.08 16.72
CA GLY A 441 13.61 -12.98 17.68
C GLY A 441 13.44 -13.88 18.91
N ALA A 442 12.28 -13.82 19.53
CA ALA A 442 11.93 -14.62 20.70
C ALA A 442 11.87 -16.13 20.38
N ILE A 443 11.25 -16.51 19.26
CA ILE A 443 11.17 -17.90 18.80
C ILE A 443 12.56 -18.44 18.47
N LEU A 444 13.36 -17.67 17.72
CA LEU A 444 14.69 -18.06 17.31
C LEU A 444 15.61 -18.22 18.53
N SER A 445 15.58 -17.29 19.48
CA SER A 445 16.32 -17.38 20.74
C SER A 445 15.96 -18.65 21.52
N SER A 446 14.67 -18.96 21.61
CA SER A 446 14.16 -20.15 22.30
C SER A 446 14.64 -21.44 21.64
N LEU A 447 14.59 -21.51 20.30
CA LEU A 447 15.10 -22.64 19.53
C LEU A 447 16.62 -22.78 19.65
N LEU A 448 17.37 -21.68 19.65
CA LEU A 448 18.83 -21.69 19.75
C LEU A 448 19.32 -22.11 21.14
N PHE A 449 18.69 -21.62 22.21
CA PHE A 449 18.98 -22.11 23.57
C PHE A 449 18.71 -23.62 23.66
N MET A 450 17.58 -24.07 23.12
CA MET A 450 17.25 -25.50 23.11
C MET A 450 18.29 -26.32 22.34
N VAL A 451 18.76 -25.84 21.17
CA VAL A 451 19.82 -26.47 20.39
C VAL A 451 21.15 -26.50 21.17
N TYR A 452 21.53 -25.41 21.81
CA TYR A 452 22.73 -25.32 22.64
C TYR A 452 22.72 -26.38 23.75
N PHE A 453 21.64 -26.46 24.55
CA PHE A 453 21.52 -27.46 25.61
C PHE A 453 21.46 -28.89 25.07
N SER A 454 20.81 -29.12 23.92
CA SER A 454 20.75 -30.44 23.28
C SER A 454 22.10 -30.96 22.77
N ARG A 455 23.10 -30.09 22.62
CA ARG A 455 24.45 -30.40 22.15
C ARG A 455 25.52 -30.19 23.23
N SER A 456 25.13 -29.80 24.45
CA SER A 456 26.05 -29.66 25.58
C SER A 456 26.75 -30.98 25.90
N GLY A 457 27.99 -30.88 26.40
CA GLY A 457 28.74 -32.01 26.95
C GLY A 457 28.12 -32.56 28.24
N ARG A 458 27.26 -31.78 28.92
CA ARG A 458 26.59 -32.19 30.16
C ARG A 458 25.40 -33.13 29.84
N PRO A 459 25.40 -34.38 30.33
CA PRO A 459 24.37 -35.37 30.02
C PRO A 459 22.98 -34.99 30.57
N THR A 460 22.94 -34.34 31.73
CA THR A 460 21.75 -33.76 32.38
C THR A 460 21.04 -32.73 31.49
N TRP A 461 21.80 -31.79 30.92
CA TRP A 461 21.29 -30.74 30.03
C TRP A 461 20.78 -31.32 28.72
N ARG A 462 21.55 -32.22 28.12
CA ARG A 462 21.22 -32.88 26.86
C ARG A 462 19.94 -33.71 26.98
N ALA A 463 19.80 -34.48 28.05
CA ALA A 463 18.64 -35.32 28.30
C ALA A 463 17.36 -34.48 28.48
N THR A 464 17.47 -33.38 29.22
CA THR A 464 16.33 -32.48 29.46
C THR A 464 15.92 -31.75 28.18
N ALA A 465 16.88 -31.13 27.47
CA ALA A 465 16.60 -30.42 26.23
C ALA A 465 15.93 -31.31 25.17
N ARG A 466 16.36 -32.57 25.05
CA ARG A 466 15.72 -33.52 24.13
C ARG A 466 14.29 -33.88 24.54
N ALA A 467 14.05 -34.09 25.83
CA ALA A 467 12.71 -34.40 26.35
C ALA A 467 11.74 -33.22 26.11
N THR A 468 12.18 -31.99 26.40
CA THR A 468 11.33 -30.80 26.35
C THR A 468 11.25 -30.14 24.97
N SER A 469 12.03 -30.60 23.98
CA SER A 469 12.08 -30.02 22.63
C SER A 469 10.72 -30.04 21.90
N SER A 470 9.97 -31.13 22.06
CA SER A 470 8.63 -31.26 21.47
C SER A 470 7.63 -30.30 22.10
N THR A 471 7.72 -30.12 23.43
CA THR A 471 6.90 -29.18 24.20
C THR A 471 7.18 -27.73 23.81
N LEU A 472 8.45 -27.37 23.57
CA LEU A 472 8.81 -26.04 23.06
C LEU A 472 8.18 -25.77 21.69
N ALA A 473 8.24 -26.74 20.76
CA ALA A 473 7.63 -26.59 19.45
C ALA A 473 6.11 -26.40 19.53
N VAL A 474 5.44 -27.17 20.40
CA VAL A 474 4.00 -27.03 20.66
C VAL A 474 3.70 -25.63 21.21
N MET A 475 4.47 -25.14 22.17
CA MET A 475 4.30 -23.79 22.73
C MET A 475 4.50 -22.67 21.71
N ILE A 476 5.48 -22.81 20.79
CA ILE A 476 5.67 -21.86 19.69
C ILE A 476 4.43 -21.80 18.80
N VAL A 477 3.86 -22.95 18.44
CA VAL A 477 2.65 -23.02 17.61
C VAL A 477 1.46 -22.37 18.32
N PHE A 478 1.23 -22.69 19.60
CA PHE A 478 0.15 -22.07 20.37
C PHE A 478 0.35 -20.58 20.59
N ALA A 479 1.59 -20.11 20.82
CA ALA A 479 1.88 -18.68 20.95
C ALA A 479 1.51 -17.90 19.68
N LEU A 480 1.88 -18.43 18.50
CA LEU A 480 1.59 -17.81 17.21
C LEU A 480 0.10 -17.87 16.84
N PHE A 481 -0.53 -19.04 16.92
CA PHE A 481 -1.89 -19.25 16.43
C PHE A 481 -2.97 -18.88 17.45
N SER A 482 -2.73 -19.11 18.74
CA SER A 482 -3.74 -18.87 19.79
C SER A 482 -3.55 -17.52 20.49
N GLY A 483 -2.32 -17.01 20.55
CA GLY A 483 -2.00 -15.73 21.18
C GLY A 483 -1.97 -14.56 20.21
N VAL A 484 -1.06 -14.61 19.24
CA VAL A 484 -0.81 -13.50 18.30
C VAL A 484 -1.99 -13.32 17.34
N ALA A 485 -2.55 -14.38 16.76
CA ALA A 485 -3.69 -14.23 15.84
C ALA A 485 -4.98 -13.73 16.53
N PHE A 486 -5.29 -14.25 17.72
CA PHE A 486 -6.49 -13.83 18.48
C PHE A 486 -6.31 -12.48 19.21
N SER A 487 -5.10 -11.93 19.29
CA SER A 487 -4.87 -10.58 19.83
C SER A 487 -4.94 -9.48 18.75
N SER A 488 -5.37 -9.83 17.53
CA SER A 488 -5.54 -8.89 16.43
C SER A 488 -6.43 -7.67 16.68
N PRO A 489 -7.48 -7.74 17.53
CA PRO A 489 -8.24 -6.54 17.88
C PRO A 489 -7.41 -5.48 18.60
N VAL A 490 -6.45 -5.89 19.43
CA VAL A 490 -5.54 -4.99 20.16
C VAL A 490 -4.65 -4.23 19.18
N MET A 491 -4.13 -4.91 18.15
CA MET A 491 -3.34 -4.27 17.11
C MET A 491 -4.18 -3.31 16.26
N SER A 492 -5.42 -3.67 15.93
CA SER A 492 -6.32 -2.80 15.17
C SER A 492 -6.59 -1.48 15.92
N LEU A 493 -6.80 -1.55 17.24
CA LEU A 493 -6.90 -0.37 18.09
C LEU A 493 -5.61 0.47 18.07
N TYR A 494 -4.44 -0.16 18.17
CA TYR A 494 -3.16 0.55 18.12
C TYR A 494 -2.87 1.19 16.75
N GLN A 495 -3.23 0.52 15.65
CA GLN A 495 -3.09 1.05 14.29
C GLN A 495 -3.93 2.31 14.06
N SER A 496 -5.09 2.42 14.71
CA SER A 496 -5.93 3.63 14.61
C SER A 496 -5.21 4.91 15.10
N VAL A 497 -4.24 4.76 16.01
CA VAL A 497 -3.45 5.86 16.59
C VAL A 497 -2.13 6.09 15.82
N THR A 498 -1.65 5.11 15.06
CA THR A 498 -0.28 5.11 14.52
C THR A 498 -0.20 5.28 13.01
N ASN A 499 -1.09 4.68 12.21
CA ASN A 499 -1.04 4.80 10.74
C ASN A 499 -1.55 6.17 10.28
N MET A 500 -0.68 6.95 9.61
CA MET A 500 -0.95 8.30 9.05
C MET A 500 -1.37 9.40 10.08
N ASN A 501 -1.69 9.02 11.32
CA ASN A 501 -2.11 9.91 12.40
C ASN A 501 -0.97 10.33 13.33
N ILE A 502 0.23 9.74 13.20
CA ILE A 502 1.46 10.27 13.83
C ILE A 502 1.34 10.30 15.36
N GLY A 503 0.71 9.27 15.90
CA GLY A 503 0.46 9.14 17.34
C GLY A 503 -0.62 10.09 17.86
N SER A 504 -1.48 10.67 17.02
CA SER A 504 -2.59 11.53 17.43
C SER A 504 -3.84 10.70 17.71
N THR A 505 -4.61 11.07 18.74
CA THR A 505 -5.93 10.51 19.03
C THR A 505 -7.03 11.24 18.25
N ALA A 506 -6.76 12.47 17.82
CA ALA A 506 -7.59 13.21 16.88
C ALA A 506 -6.74 14.14 16.00
N ILE A 507 -7.15 14.30 14.75
CA ILE A 507 -6.68 15.37 13.87
C ILE A 507 -7.83 16.36 13.71
N VAL A 508 -7.57 17.63 14.02
CA VAL A 508 -8.54 18.72 13.91
C VAL A 508 -8.12 19.63 12.77
N HIS A 509 -8.99 19.79 11.77
CA HIS A 509 -8.84 20.72 10.67
C HIS A 509 -9.65 21.99 10.93
N LEU A 510 -9.01 23.13 10.72
CA LEU A 510 -9.65 24.44 10.73
C LEU A 510 -9.97 24.79 9.27
N VAL A 511 -11.26 24.89 8.97
CA VAL A 511 -11.76 25.06 7.59
C VAL A 511 -12.18 26.51 7.38
N GLU A 512 -11.70 27.08 6.28
CA GLU A 512 -12.12 28.40 5.81
C GLU A 512 -13.63 28.43 5.49
N PRO A 513 -14.30 29.59 5.62
CA PRO A 513 -15.71 29.70 5.26
C PRO A 513 -15.88 29.35 3.77
N PRO A 514 -16.94 28.63 3.39
CA PRO A 514 -17.25 28.44 1.99
C PRO A 514 -17.41 29.81 1.31
N PHE A 515 -16.70 29.99 0.19
CA PHE A 515 -16.76 31.23 -0.59
C PHE A 515 -18.20 31.49 -1.05
N LYS A 516 -18.79 32.61 -0.62
CA LYS A 516 -20.05 33.13 -1.16
C LYS A 516 -19.73 34.19 -2.21
N MET A 517 -20.13 33.96 -3.46
CA MET A 517 -20.03 34.96 -4.53
C MET A 517 -20.79 36.24 -4.11
N GLY A 518 -20.13 37.40 -4.16
CA GLY A 518 -20.75 38.71 -3.94
C GLY A 518 -20.51 39.36 -2.57
N ALA A 519 -19.84 38.69 -1.62
CA ALA A 519 -19.44 39.33 -0.35
C ALA A 519 -17.99 39.85 -0.44
N PRO A 520 -17.71 41.12 -0.05
CA PRO A 520 -16.33 41.59 0.06
C PRO A 520 -15.59 40.73 1.09
N ARG A 521 -14.45 40.14 0.70
CA ARG A 521 -13.59 39.37 1.61
C ARG A 521 -13.01 40.31 2.65
N ASN A 522 -13.58 40.34 3.86
CA ASN A 522 -12.92 40.96 5.00
C ASN A 522 -11.84 39.99 5.54
N LEU A 523 -10.68 39.98 4.88
CA LEU A 523 -9.54 39.10 5.17
C LEU A 523 -9.09 39.18 6.63
N THR A 524 -9.10 40.39 7.19
CA THR A 524 -8.77 40.64 8.60
C THR A 524 -9.79 39.96 9.53
N GLY A 525 -11.08 39.99 9.18
CA GLY A 525 -12.14 39.33 9.92
C GLY A 525 -12.03 37.80 9.92
N ILE A 526 -11.71 37.19 8.77
CA ILE A 526 -11.51 35.73 8.64
C ILE A 526 -10.27 35.29 9.44
N TYR A 527 -9.18 36.05 9.35
CA TYR A 527 -7.97 35.82 10.14
C TYR A 527 -8.26 35.87 11.65
N HIS A 528 -8.95 36.91 12.11
CA HIS A 528 -9.30 37.05 13.52
C HIS A 528 -10.24 35.95 14.01
N GLU A 529 -11.23 35.55 13.20
CA GLU A 529 -12.15 34.46 13.53
C GLU A 529 -11.42 33.12 13.66
N GLN A 530 -10.57 32.76 12.70
CA GLN A 530 -9.80 31.51 12.74
C GLN A 530 -8.79 31.49 13.90
N MET A 531 -8.10 32.60 14.15
CA MET A 531 -7.17 32.68 15.28
C MET A 531 -7.90 32.61 16.63
N LYS A 532 -9.13 33.14 16.72
CA LYS A 532 -9.98 33.00 17.90
C LYS A 532 -10.38 31.54 18.14
N ILE A 533 -10.88 30.85 17.10
CA ILE A 533 -11.25 29.43 17.20
C ILE A 533 -10.01 28.58 17.54
N TYR A 534 -8.85 28.88 16.94
CA TYR A 534 -7.59 28.23 17.26
C TYR A 534 -7.18 28.44 18.74
N ALA A 535 -7.30 29.66 19.26
CA ALA A 535 -7.05 29.95 20.68
C ALA A 535 -8.01 29.18 21.60
N GLU A 536 -9.30 29.11 21.25
CA GLU A 536 -10.29 28.33 21.99
C GLU A 536 -9.95 26.82 21.96
N LEU A 537 -9.61 26.26 20.80
CA LEU A 537 -9.21 24.86 20.66
C LEU A 537 -7.95 24.53 21.47
N THR A 538 -6.90 25.34 21.35
CA THR A 538 -5.64 25.12 22.08
C THR A 538 -5.86 25.18 23.59
N GLN A 539 -6.60 26.18 24.07
CA GLN A 539 -6.96 26.32 25.48
C GLN A 539 -7.73 25.09 25.99
N VAL A 540 -8.77 24.68 25.28
CA VAL A 540 -9.63 23.55 25.68
C VAL A 540 -8.86 22.23 25.69
N ILE A 541 -7.98 22.01 24.70
CA ILE A 541 -7.12 20.82 24.65
C ILE A 541 -6.20 20.79 25.88
N THR A 542 -5.51 21.89 26.18
CA THR A 542 -4.56 21.96 27.29
C THR A 542 -5.24 21.84 28.65
N GLN A 543 -6.39 22.51 28.86
CA GLN A 543 -7.17 22.42 30.11
C GLN A 543 -7.63 20.99 30.42
N ASN A 544 -7.93 20.20 29.39
CA ASN A 544 -8.33 18.81 29.53
C ASN A 544 -7.14 17.81 29.55
N GLY A 545 -5.92 18.30 29.74
CA GLY A 545 -4.71 17.48 29.85
C GLY A 545 -4.18 16.94 28.52
N GLY A 546 -4.65 17.47 27.39
CA GLY A 546 -4.20 17.09 26.05
C GLY A 546 -2.91 17.79 25.64
N ARG A 547 -2.20 17.19 24.68
CA ARG A 547 -1.08 17.80 23.96
C ARG A 547 -1.47 17.99 22.50
N TYR A 548 -1.04 19.08 21.90
CA TYR A 548 -1.28 19.33 20.49
C TYR A 548 -0.02 19.81 19.77
N GLY A 549 0.01 19.60 18.46
CA GLY A 549 0.99 20.20 17.56
C GLY A 549 0.28 20.79 16.34
N THR A 550 0.64 22.00 15.95
CA THR A 550 -0.04 22.72 14.86
C THR A 550 0.77 22.69 13.57
N LEU A 551 0.09 22.31 12.48
CA LEU A 551 0.55 22.51 11.13
C LEU A 551 -0.15 23.75 10.56
N TRP A 552 0.65 24.71 10.15
CA TRP A 552 0.22 26.01 9.66
C TRP A 552 0.19 25.99 8.13
N ASN A 553 -0.79 26.68 7.55
CA ASN A 553 -0.98 26.88 6.13
C ASN A 553 -0.49 28.29 5.74
N PRO A 554 0.73 28.42 5.17
CA PRO A 554 1.23 29.67 4.60
C PRO A 554 0.69 29.97 3.19
N GLY A 555 -0.08 29.05 2.58
CA GLY A 555 -0.62 29.18 1.24
C GLY A 555 -0.01 28.20 0.22
N LEU A 556 -0.29 28.46 -1.05
CA LEU A 556 0.15 27.63 -2.18
C LEU A 556 1.47 28.14 -2.75
N VAL A 557 2.35 27.24 -3.19
CA VAL A 557 3.50 27.65 -4.00
C VAL A 557 3.02 27.82 -5.44
N VAL A 558 3.20 29.03 -5.97
CA VAL A 558 2.82 29.38 -7.33
C VAL A 558 4.03 29.85 -8.13
N LYS A 559 3.89 29.91 -9.45
CA LYS A 559 4.80 30.61 -10.35
C LYS A 559 3.98 31.55 -11.22
N LYS A 560 4.40 32.81 -11.26
CA LYS A 560 3.85 33.79 -12.21
C LYS A 560 4.37 33.50 -13.60
N ALA A 561 3.45 33.34 -14.54
CA ALA A 561 3.74 33.33 -15.97
C ALA A 561 2.86 34.41 -16.62
N GLY A 562 3.38 35.64 -16.68
CA GLY A 562 2.60 36.81 -17.08
C GLY A 562 1.49 37.13 -16.07
N MET A 563 0.24 37.25 -16.53
CA MET A 563 -0.96 37.45 -15.68
C MET A 563 -1.51 36.16 -15.06
N THR A 564 -0.94 34.99 -15.37
CA THR A 564 -1.43 33.70 -14.87
C THR A 564 -0.64 33.18 -13.67
N ARG A 565 -1.35 32.60 -12.71
CA ARG A 565 -0.79 31.91 -11.54
C ARG A 565 -0.82 30.41 -11.77
N VAL A 566 0.36 29.77 -11.88
CA VAL A 566 0.46 28.31 -11.98
C VAL A 566 0.82 27.76 -10.61
N MET A 567 -0.06 26.95 -10.03
CA MET A 567 0.24 26.22 -8.79
C MET A 567 1.34 25.17 -9.06
N LEU A 568 2.43 25.24 -8.30
CA LEU A 568 3.57 24.32 -8.37
C LEU A 568 3.54 23.25 -7.27
N GLY A 569 2.93 23.57 -6.12
CA GLY A 569 2.80 22.67 -4.97
C GLY A 569 2.17 23.33 -3.75
N TYR A 570 2.10 22.60 -2.65
CA TYR A 570 1.60 23.07 -1.35
C TYR A 570 2.77 23.39 -0.42
N ALA A 571 2.70 24.53 0.28
CA ALA A 571 3.61 24.84 1.37
C ALA A 571 2.88 24.64 2.71
N TYR A 572 3.59 24.09 3.69
CA TYR A 572 3.13 24.05 5.07
C TYR A 572 4.21 24.58 5.99
N ALA A 573 3.78 25.07 7.14
CA ALA A 573 4.66 25.61 8.16
C ALA A 573 4.45 24.94 9.50
N TYR A 574 5.49 24.95 10.33
CA TYR A 574 5.44 24.31 11.64
C TYR A 574 6.26 25.08 12.66
N ASP A 575 5.84 25.05 13.91
CA ASP A 575 6.48 25.74 15.03
C ASP A 575 6.90 24.74 16.14
N GLU A 576 7.27 25.28 17.29
CA GLU A 576 7.69 24.49 18.44
C GLU A 576 6.56 23.59 18.97
N SER A 577 5.28 23.97 18.82
CA SER A 577 4.16 23.14 19.27
C SER A 577 4.16 21.78 18.58
N LEU A 578 4.42 21.76 17.27
CA LEU A 578 4.49 20.52 16.51
C LEU A 578 5.73 19.71 16.87
N ILE A 579 6.86 20.37 17.10
CA ILE A 579 8.10 19.72 17.53
C ILE A 579 7.92 19.08 18.92
N ASP A 580 7.30 19.77 19.87
CA ASP A 580 7.06 19.28 21.23
C ASP A 580 6.01 18.17 21.26
N TYR A 581 4.96 18.30 20.46
CA TYR A 581 4.01 17.21 20.21
C TYR A 581 4.74 15.97 19.70
N LEU A 582 5.55 16.09 18.66
CA LEU A 582 6.30 14.97 18.08
C LEU A 582 7.37 14.42 19.05
N ARG A 583 7.98 15.28 19.86
CA ARG A 583 8.90 14.87 20.94
C ARG A 583 8.22 13.93 21.92
N SER A 584 6.94 14.16 22.19
CA SER A 584 6.13 13.28 23.03
C SER A 584 5.60 12.07 22.26
N ALA A 585 5.22 12.22 21.00
CA ALA A 585 4.67 11.16 20.18
C ALA A 585 5.72 10.14 19.75
N ARG A 586 7.02 10.50 19.70
CA ARG A 586 8.12 9.60 19.26
C ARG A 586 8.29 8.33 20.09
N SER A 587 7.80 8.30 21.33
CA SER A 587 7.86 7.11 22.18
C SER A 587 6.77 6.08 21.86
N ARG A 588 5.69 6.53 21.21
CA ARG A 588 4.46 5.76 20.92
C ARG A 588 4.16 5.61 19.42
N CYS A 589 4.81 6.38 18.56
CA CYS A 589 4.63 6.32 17.11
C CYS A 589 5.99 6.42 16.40
N ARG A 590 6.28 5.44 15.55
CA ARG A 590 7.50 5.36 14.75
C ARG A 590 7.61 6.54 13.78
N ASP A 591 6.53 6.85 13.07
CA ASP A 591 6.51 7.94 12.09
C ASP A 591 6.71 9.29 12.77
N ALA A 592 6.12 9.47 13.97
CA ALA A 592 6.36 10.65 14.79
C ALA A 592 7.82 10.81 15.21
N ARG A 593 8.53 9.69 15.46
CA ARG A 593 9.96 9.69 15.79
C ARG A 593 10.82 10.18 14.63
N TRP A 594 10.54 9.71 13.42
CA TRP A 594 11.23 10.15 12.20
C TRP A 594 10.96 11.61 11.90
N THR A 595 9.68 11.99 11.93
CA THR A 595 9.32 13.36 11.64
C THR A 595 9.86 14.32 12.69
N TYR A 596 9.89 13.93 13.97
CA TYR A 596 10.56 14.72 15.01
C TYR A 596 12.02 14.97 14.66
N ALA A 597 12.78 13.95 14.29
CA ALA A 597 14.21 14.10 13.98
C ALA A 597 14.44 15.01 12.77
N LEU A 598 13.66 14.83 11.71
CA LEU A 598 13.77 15.64 10.49
C LEU A 598 13.35 17.10 10.73
N LEU A 599 12.19 17.33 11.35
CA LEU A 599 11.70 18.68 11.67
C LEU A 599 12.60 19.37 12.70
N MET A 600 13.11 18.68 13.72
CA MET A 600 14.02 19.28 14.69
C MET A 600 15.34 19.72 14.05
N ASN A 601 15.88 18.94 13.11
CA ASN A 601 17.07 19.31 12.36
C ASN A 601 16.81 20.52 11.43
N SER A 602 15.69 20.49 10.71
CA SER A 602 15.23 21.59 9.85
C SER A 602 14.99 22.88 10.64
N TYR A 603 14.36 22.80 11.82
CA TYR A 603 14.09 23.92 12.72
C TYR A 603 15.38 24.56 13.24
N ARG A 604 16.34 23.75 13.72
CA ARG A 604 17.64 24.24 14.21
C ARG A 604 18.49 24.87 13.12
N SER A 605 18.51 24.26 11.94
CA SER A 605 19.28 24.76 10.79
C SER A 605 18.57 25.88 10.03
N LYS A 606 17.32 26.21 10.38
CA LYS A 606 16.46 27.18 9.69
C LYS A 606 16.33 26.89 8.19
N LYS A 607 16.27 25.60 7.82
CA LYS A 607 16.13 25.14 6.43
C LYS A 607 14.75 24.58 6.19
N ALA A 608 14.12 24.90 5.07
CA ALA A 608 12.90 24.24 4.62
C ALA A 608 13.20 22.79 4.18
N ILE A 609 12.25 21.90 4.35
CA ILE A 609 12.30 20.54 3.80
C ILE A 609 11.57 20.53 2.46
N THR A 610 12.20 19.95 1.45
CA THR A 610 11.67 19.81 0.09
C THR A 610 12.11 18.50 -0.53
N TYR A 611 11.63 18.17 -1.72
CA TYR A 611 11.88 16.90 -2.39
C TYR A 611 12.44 17.10 -3.80
N GLY A 612 13.23 16.14 -4.28
CA GLY A 612 13.88 16.24 -5.61
C GLY A 612 12.91 16.47 -6.78
N TYR A 613 11.67 15.95 -6.71
CA TYR A 613 10.68 16.21 -7.75
C TYR A 613 10.16 17.66 -7.74
N PHE A 614 10.11 18.31 -6.57
CA PHE A 614 9.66 19.68 -6.43
C PHE A 614 10.77 20.66 -6.84
N LEU A 615 12.02 20.36 -6.50
CA LEU A 615 13.19 21.13 -6.93
C LEU A 615 13.27 21.28 -8.45
N ARG A 616 12.87 20.24 -9.21
CA ARG A 616 12.80 20.32 -10.70
C ARG A 616 11.79 21.34 -11.23
N ARG A 617 10.87 21.84 -10.40
CA ARG A 617 9.80 22.78 -10.79
C ARG A 617 10.06 24.21 -10.34
N VAL A 618 11.04 24.43 -9.46
CA VAL A 618 11.37 25.73 -8.88
C VAL A 618 12.80 26.13 -9.21
N GLN A 619 13.11 27.43 -9.14
CA GLN A 619 14.49 27.88 -9.30
C GLN A 619 15.27 27.55 -8.03
N HIS A 620 16.40 26.85 -8.16
CA HIS A 620 17.28 26.53 -7.05
C HIS A 620 18.74 26.49 -7.48
N ASN A 621 19.66 26.74 -6.54
CA ASN A 621 21.11 26.72 -6.78
C ASN A 621 21.82 25.57 -6.02
N GLY A 622 21.07 24.63 -5.44
CA GLY A 622 21.60 23.52 -4.63
C GLY A 622 21.56 23.77 -3.12
N GLU A 623 21.51 25.03 -2.69
CA GLU A 623 21.43 25.41 -1.26
C GLU A 623 20.15 26.19 -0.92
N GLU A 624 19.71 27.02 -1.85
CA GLU A 624 18.55 27.89 -1.75
C GLU A 624 17.59 27.64 -2.91
N MET A 625 16.29 27.74 -2.62
CA MET A 625 15.22 27.71 -3.58
C MET A 625 14.42 29.01 -3.52
N ARG A 626 14.01 29.51 -4.68
CA ARG A 626 13.12 30.66 -4.79
C ARG A 626 11.72 30.17 -5.11
N VAL A 627 10.76 30.58 -4.29
CA VAL A 627 9.35 30.21 -4.42
C VAL A 627 8.47 31.43 -4.22
N THR A 628 7.38 31.52 -5.00
CA THR A 628 6.32 32.51 -4.77
C THR A 628 5.24 31.83 -3.94
N LEU A 629 4.97 32.34 -2.74
CA LEU A 629 3.82 31.89 -1.95
C LEU A 629 2.62 32.76 -2.28
N SER A 630 1.50 32.12 -2.60
CA SER A 630 0.20 32.77 -2.78
C SER A 630 -0.73 32.36 -1.65
N ASN A 631 -1.16 33.34 -0.87
CA ASN A 631 -2.20 33.15 0.13
C ASN A 631 -3.34 34.13 -0.17
N GLU A 632 -4.51 33.59 -0.52
CA GLU A 632 -5.78 34.32 -0.65
C GLU A 632 -5.78 35.62 -1.49
N GLY A 633 -4.80 35.83 -2.37
CA GLY A 633 -4.72 37.02 -3.23
C GLY A 633 -3.38 37.74 -3.15
N GLU A 634 -2.71 37.68 -1.99
CA GLU A 634 -1.35 38.20 -1.80
C GLU A 634 -0.32 37.19 -2.28
N GLU A 635 0.68 37.69 -3.01
CA GLU A 635 1.78 36.88 -3.51
C GLU A 635 3.09 37.47 -3.05
N LYS A 636 3.94 36.60 -2.52
CA LYS A 636 5.25 37.00 -2.02
C LYS A 636 6.33 36.06 -2.51
N ASP A 637 7.30 36.62 -3.19
CA ASP A 637 8.51 35.91 -3.56
C ASP A 637 9.40 35.79 -2.33
N ILE A 638 9.80 34.55 -2.01
CA ILE A 638 10.70 34.26 -0.90
C ILE A 638 11.83 33.36 -1.37
N THR A 639 12.99 33.56 -0.73
CA THR A 639 14.14 32.68 -0.88
C THR A 639 14.29 31.86 0.38
N LEU A 640 14.35 30.54 0.23
CA LEU A 640 14.43 29.58 1.32
C LEU A 640 15.67 28.73 1.17
N ARG A 641 16.52 28.69 2.21
CA ARG A 641 17.50 27.61 2.34
C ARG A 641 16.76 26.31 2.53
N TYR A 642 17.18 25.25 1.86
CA TYR A 642 16.47 23.97 1.93
C TYR A 642 17.38 22.79 2.23
N MET A 643 16.74 21.68 2.62
CA MET A 643 17.32 20.36 2.64
C MET A 643 16.42 19.42 1.83
N GLU A 644 17.03 18.67 0.92
CA GLU A 644 16.31 17.66 0.14
C GLU A 644 16.08 16.42 1.00
N SER A 645 14.82 16.06 1.21
CA SER A 645 14.44 14.78 1.82
C SER A 645 14.20 13.73 0.74
N LYS A 646 14.67 12.51 1.01
CA LYS A 646 14.36 11.31 0.20
C LYS A 646 13.08 10.60 0.68
N VAL A 647 12.58 10.96 1.86
CA VAL A 647 11.42 10.35 2.50
C VAL A 647 10.31 11.39 2.63
N TYR A 648 9.13 11.08 2.10
CA TYR A 648 7.96 11.95 2.23
C TYR A 648 7.51 12.04 3.67
N LEU A 649 7.26 13.26 4.13
CA LEU A 649 6.62 13.47 5.41
C LEU A 649 5.19 12.91 5.37
N PRO A 650 4.73 12.20 6.41
CA PRO A 650 3.36 11.67 6.48
C PRO A 650 2.28 12.77 6.56
N PHE A 651 2.71 14.02 6.68
CA PHE A 651 1.92 15.24 6.73
C PHE A 651 2.74 16.41 6.18
N GLY A 652 2.08 17.42 5.64
CA GLY A 652 2.74 18.54 4.97
C GLY A 652 2.63 18.43 3.45
N GLY A 653 3.27 19.38 2.78
CA GLY A 653 3.15 19.58 1.34
C GLY A 653 4.49 19.35 0.66
N ASP A 654 4.57 19.77 -0.59
CA ASP A 654 5.80 19.71 -1.39
C ASP A 654 6.95 20.49 -0.74
N VAL A 655 6.63 21.49 0.10
CA VAL A 655 7.58 22.23 0.93
C VAL A 655 7.07 22.35 2.36
N THR A 656 7.94 22.07 3.34
CA THR A 656 7.64 22.25 4.77
C THR A 656 8.65 23.20 5.41
N ILE A 657 8.19 24.30 6.01
CA ILE A 657 9.01 25.45 6.40
C ILE A 657 8.91 25.72 7.91
N PRO A 658 10.00 25.93 8.64
CA PRO A 658 9.93 26.44 10.01
C PRO A 658 9.17 27.79 10.06
N LEU A 659 8.20 27.93 10.97
CA LEU A 659 7.33 29.11 11.05
C LEU A 659 8.11 30.40 11.35
N ASN A 660 9.22 30.29 12.10
CA ASN A 660 10.13 31.40 12.37
C ASN A 660 10.85 31.92 11.11
N VAL A 661 11.13 31.05 10.13
CA VAL A 661 11.72 31.41 8.83
C VAL A 661 10.69 32.13 7.94
N LEU A 662 9.42 31.73 8.00
CA LEU A 662 8.35 32.44 7.30
C LEU A 662 8.04 33.79 7.94
N SER A 663 8.05 33.86 9.26
CA SER A 663 7.81 35.10 10.00
C SER A 663 8.89 36.15 9.71
N SER A 664 10.17 35.74 9.55
CA SER A 664 11.24 36.66 9.16
C SER A 664 11.12 37.18 7.72
N GLN A 665 10.26 36.55 6.91
CA GLN A 665 9.91 37.00 5.56
C GLN A 665 8.57 37.75 5.56
N ASN A 666 8.02 38.15 6.71
CA ASN A 666 6.73 38.81 6.86
C ASN A 666 5.60 38.06 6.15
N ILE A 667 5.53 36.73 6.34
CA ILE A 667 4.42 35.89 5.87
C ILE A 667 3.66 35.38 7.08
N THR A 668 2.36 35.67 7.11
CA THR A 668 1.45 35.19 8.15
C THR A 668 0.82 33.88 7.68
N ALA A 669 1.09 32.80 8.40
CA ALA A 669 0.44 31.51 8.16
C ALA A 669 -0.80 31.35 9.05
N LEU A 670 -1.84 30.71 8.52
CA LEU A 670 -3.07 30.40 9.25
C LEU A 670 -3.00 28.97 9.82
N PRO A 671 -3.65 28.66 10.95
CA PRO A 671 -3.66 27.30 11.48
C PRO A 671 -4.47 26.40 10.53
N GLY A 672 -3.84 25.36 9.96
CA GLY A 672 -4.49 24.46 9.00
C GLY A 672 -4.98 23.17 9.64
N ALA A 673 -4.11 22.51 10.39
CA ALA A 673 -4.42 21.27 11.10
C ALA A 673 -3.73 21.20 12.46
N MET A 674 -4.39 20.57 13.43
CA MET A 674 -3.85 20.29 14.75
C MET A 674 -3.85 18.79 15.00
N PHE A 675 -2.67 18.25 15.29
CA PHE A 675 -2.52 16.88 15.78
C PHE A 675 -2.73 16.89 17.29
N VAL A 676 -3.74 16.17 17.78
CA VAL A 676 -4.11 16.19 19.19
C VAL A 676 -3.91 14.80 19.79
N TYR A 677 -3.28 14.76 20.95
CA TYR A 677 -3.20 13.57 21.79
C TYR A 677 -3.81 13.84 23.14
N GLY A 678 -4.83 13.05 23.46
CA GLY A 678 -5.57 13.14 24.69
C GLY A 678 -6.67 12.09 24.75
N GLY A 679 -7.15 11.83 25.96
CA GLY A 679 -8.23 10.88 26.19
C GLY A 679 -9.61 11.39 25.78
N LYS A 680 -10.65 10.62 26.12
CA LYS A 680 -12.04 10.92 25.74
C LYS A 680 -12.52 12.32 26.17
N ASN A 681 -12.03 12.84 27.29
CA ASN A 681 -12.36 14.18 27.77
C ASN A 681 -11.90 15.29 26.79
N VAL A 682 -10.68 15.18 26.27
CA VAL A 682 -10.15 16.12 25.25
C VAL A 682 -11.00 16.07 23.98
N LEU A 683 -11.40 14.87 23.56
CA LEU A 683 -12.24 14.71 22.37
C LEU A 683 -13.64 15.30 22.57
N ASN A 684 -14.26 15.08 23.73
CA ASN A 684 -15.57 15.68 24.04
C ASN A 684 -15.51 17.20 24.03
N ALA A 685 -14.40 17.77 24.50
CA ALA A 685 -14.19 19.20 24.51
C ALA A 685 -13.99 19.76 23.09
N ILE A 686 -13.28 19.06 22.20
CA ILE A 686 -13.20 19.39 20.76
C ILE A 686 -14.59 19.31 20.10
N LYS A 687 -15.39 18.29 20.41
CA LYS A 687 -16.78 18.15 19.92
C LYS A 687 -17.65 19.33 20.34
N GLN A 688 -17.45 19.87 21.54
CA GLN A 688 -18.18 21.04 22.01
C GLN A 688 -17.82 22.27 21.17
N ILE A 689 -16.53 22.55 20.94
CA ILE A 689 -16.08 23.65 20.07
C ILE A 689 -16.60 23.47 18.63
N GLN A 690 -16.65 22.24 18.11
CA GLN A 690 -17.26 21.98 16.80
C GLN A 690 -18.75 22.34 16.75
N LYS A 691 -19.51 22.05 17.82
CA LYS A 691 -20.93 22.42 17.90
C LYS A 691 -21.13 23.93 17.96
N GLU A 692 -20.23 24.64 18.64
CA GLU A 692 -20.23 26.09 18.73
C GLU A 692 -19.84 26.75 17.39
N HIS A 693 -18.97 26.11 16.60
CA HIS A 693 -18.50 26.59 15.30
C HIS A 693 -18.70 25.55 14.17
N PRO A 694 -19.96 25.23 13.79
CA PRO A 694 -20.25 24.17 12.83
C PRO A 694 -19.70 24.51 11.45
N GLY A 695 -19.05 23.52 10.81
CA GLY A 695 -18.43 23.67 9.48
C GLY A 695 -17.10 24.45 9.48
N ARG A 696 -16.68 25.02 10.61
CA ARG A 696 -15.36 25.68 10.77
C ARG A 696 -14.32 24.76 11.37
N VAL A 697 -14.77 23.79 12.17
CA VAL A 697 -13.93 22.77 12.78
C VAL A 697 -14.38 21.41 12.27
N VAL A 698 -13.47 20.64 11.67
CA VAL A 698 -13.70 19.25 11.27
C VAL A 698 -12.66 18.40 11.97
N TYR A 699 -13.05 17.32 12.63
CA TYR A 699 -12.07 16.43 13.25
C TYR A 699 -12.25 14.98 12.81
N LYS A 700 -11.15 14.24 12.83
CA LYS A 700 -11.11 12.79 12.67
C LYS A 700 -10.50 12.19 13.94
N SER A 701 -11.22 11.31 14.62
CA SER A 701 -10.78 10.71 15.89
C SER A 701 -10.67 9.19 15.82
N VAL A 702 -9.94 8.61 16.79
CA VAL A 702 -9.81 7.16 16.98
C VAL A 702 -11.07 6.51 17.58
N GLU A 703 -12.08 7.30 17.93
CA GLU A 703 -13.35 6.83 18.50
C GLU A 703 -14.08 5.92 17.51
N TYR A 704 -14.14 6.28 16.23
CA TYR A 704 -14.74 5.44 15.18
C TYR A 704 -14.08 4.07 15.07
N GLY A 705 -12.74 4.01 15.15
CA GLY A 705 -12.01 2.75 15.15
C GLY A 705 -12.27 1.92 16.41
N THR A 706 -12.43 2.59 17.56
CA THR A 706 -12.74 1.92 18.84
C THR A 706 -14.16 1.35 18.83
N GLU A 707 -15.14 2.12 18.37
CA GLU A 707 -16.54 1.69 18.25
C GLU A 707 -16.69 0.52 17.27
N ASP A 708 -15.97 0.54 16.15
CA ASP A 708 -15.95 -0.56 15.19
C ASP A 708 -15.35 -1.84 15.81
N VAL A 709 -14.24 -1.75 16.53
CA VAL A 709 -13.66 -2.91 17.24
C VAL A 709 -14.58 -3.42 18.33
N VAL A 710 -15.13 -2.54 19.18
CA VAL A 710 -16.03 -2.94 20.27
C VAL A 710 -17.30 -3.60 19.72
N SER A 711 -17.96 -3.01 18.72
CA SER A 711 -19.18 -3.57 18.12
C SER A 711 -18.97 -4.91 17.41
N ARG A 712 -17.74 -5.16 16.92
CA ARG A 712 -17.39 -6.40 16.23
C ARG A 712 -16.99 -7.52 17.18
N PHE A 713 -16.21 -7.23 18.21
CA PHE A 713 -15.56 -8.25 19.04
C PHE A 713 -16.14 -8.37 20.46
N ILE A 714 -16.84 -7.36 20.96
CA ILE A 714 -17.39 -7.29 22.31
C ILE A 714 -18.93 -7.35 22.27
N GLY A 715 -19.54 -8.01 23.24
CA GLY A 715 -20.99 -8.22 23.33
C GLY A 715 -21.51 -9.40 22.48
N LYS A 716 -20.63 -10.09 21.74
CA LYS A 716 -20.98 -11.26 20.93
C LYS A 716 -20.38 -12.52 21.55
N ARG A 717 -21.22 -13.31 22.24
CA ARG A 717 -20.81 -14.57 22.90
C ARG A 717 -20.00 -15.50 21.98
N ASN A 718 -20.34 -15.56 20.69
CA ASN A 718 -19.67 -16.42 19.71
C ASN A 718 -18.21 -16.03 19.42
N ILE A 719 -17.77 -14.84 19.84
CA ILE A 719 -16.41 -14.31 19.62
C ILE A 719 -15.66 -14.21 20.95
N GLU A 720 -16.33 -13.74 22.01
CA GLU A 720 -15.72 -13.60 23.34
C GLU A 720 -15.35 -14.95 23.98
N ILE A 721 -16.22 -15.97 23.82
CA ILE A 721 -15.97 -17.30 24.39
C ILE A 721 -14.70 -17.92 23.79
N PRO A 722 -14.50 -17.97 22.46
CA PRO A 722 -13.22 -18.43 21.88
C PRO A 722 -11.98 -17.69 22.38
N MET A 723 -12.03 -16.36 22.60
CA MET A 723 -10.88 -15.57 23.07
C MET A 723 -10.50 -15.88 24.52
N VAL A 724 -11.49 -16.01 25.40
CA VAL A 724 -11.25 -16.38 26.80
C VAL A 724 -10.89 -17.87 26.90
N ALA A 725 -11.58 -18.73 26.15
CA ALA A 725 -11.31 -20.17 26.13
C ALA A 725 -9.91 -20.48 25.58
N SER A 726 -9.42 -19.74 24.58
CA SER A 726 -8.06 -19.94 24.06
C SER A 726 -7.02 -19.66 25.15
N THR A 727 -7.21 -18.60 25.94
CA THR A 727 -6.34 -18.25 27.07
C THR A 727 -6.29 -19.36 28.12
N VAL A 728 -7.46 -19.82 28.56
CA VAL A 728 -7.57 -20.90 29.55
C VAL A 728 -6.93 -22.19 29.02
N LEU A 729 -7.21 -22.53 27.76
CA LEU A 729 -6.72 -23.75 27.13
C LEU A 729 -5.20 -23.73 26.95
N VAL A 730 -4.61 -22.60 26.54
CA VAL A 730 -3.16 -22.44 26.40
C VAL A 730 -2.45 -22.56 27.76
N VAL A 731 -3.01 -21.95 28.81
CA VAL A 731 -2.51 -22.07 30.18
C VAL A 731 -2.57 -23.52 30.68
N LEU A 732 -3.71 -24.19 30.51
CA LEU A 732 -3.90 -25.59 30.92
C LEU A 732 -2.96 -26.54 30.17
N ILE A 733 -2.74 -26.32 28.87
CA ILE A 733 -1.77 -27.08 28.07
C ILE A 733 -0.35 -26.88 28.62
N GLY A 734 0.04 -25.65 28.97
CA GLY A 734 1.33 -25.38 29.58
C GLY A 734 1.55 -26.16 30.88
N ILE A 735 0.55 -26.16 31.77
CA ILE A 735 0.57 -26.92 33.03
C ILE A 735 0.62 -28.43 32.76
N ALA A 736 -0.24 -28.95 31.88
CA ALA A 736 -0.33 -30.39 31.59
C ALA A 736 0.97 -30.94 30.99
N LEU A 737 1.57 -30.20 30.04
CA LEU A 737 2.86 -30.56 29.46
C LEU A 737 3.99 -30.47 30.50
N GLY A 738 3.95 -29.49 31.40
CA GLY A 738 4.95 -29.35 32.47
C GLY A 738 4.89 -30.48 33.51
N ILE A 739 3.68 -30.93 33.87
CA ILE A 739 3.49 -32.12 34.72
C ILE A 739 3.97 -33.39 34.02
N ARG A 740 3.64 -33.57 32.73
CA ARG A 740 4.06 -34.74 31.94
C ARG A 740 5.58 -34.83 31.88
N ASP A 741 6.22 -33.75 31.44
CA ASP A 741 7.67 -33.70 31.28
C ASP A 741 8.37 -33.73 32.65
N GLY A 742 7.79 -33.13 33.68
CA GLY A 742 8.26 -33.19 35.06
C GLY A 742 8.29 -34.61 35.63
N ARG A 743 7.28 -35.44 35.36
CA ARG A 743 7.28 -36.87 35.76
C ARG A 743 8.37 -37.66 35.03
N GLU A 744 8.58 -37.41 33.74
CA GLU A 744 9.64 -38.06 32.98
C GLU A 744 11.03 -37.65 33.49
N LEU A 745 11.24 -36.36 33.76
CA LEU A 745 12.49 -35.84 34.28
C LEU A 745 12.74 -36.26 35.73
N LYS A 746 11.72 -36.43 36.57
CA LYS A 746 11.86 -36.97 37.93
C LYS A 746 12.44 -38.39 37.90
N ARG A 747 11.97 -39.25 36.98
CA ARG A 747 12.53 -40.59 36.76
C ARG A 747 13.99 -40.56 36.31
N LYS A 748 14.35 -39.56 35.48
CA LYS A 748 15.75 -39.36 35.05
C LYS A 748 16.60 -38.75 36.16
N LYS A 749 16.03 -37.90 37.02
CA LYS A 749 16.71 -37.28 38.17
C LYS A 749 17.19 -38.33 39.15
N SER A 750 16.34 -39.31 39.51
CA SER A 750 16.75 -40.41 40.38
C SER A 750 17.89 -41.25 39.77
N LEU A 751 17.86 -41.48 38.45
CA LEU A 751 18.94 -42.16 37.73
C LEU A 751 20.24 -41.35 37.73
N PHE A 752 20.19 -40.03 37.49
CA PHE A 752 21.39 -39.20 37.47
C PHE A 752 22.00 -39.02 38.87
N GLN A 753 21.17 -38.90 39.90
CA GLN A 753 21.61 -38.87 41.30
C GLN A 753 22.30 -40.18 41.71
N ALA A 754 21.78 -41.33 41.25
CA ALA A 754 22.42 -42.62 41.49
C ALA A 754 23.80 -42.76 40.81
N VAL A 755 24.07 -41.97 39.76
CA VAL A 755 25.35 -41.93 39.02
C VAL A 755 26.24 -40.77 39.50
N GLY A 756 25.87 -40.07 40.57
CA GLY A 756 26.66 -38.99 41.17
C GLY A 756 26.62 -37.65 40.41
N LEU A 757 25.66 -37.47 39.49
CA LEU A 757 25.44 -36.21 38.78
C LEU A 757 24.46 -35.30 39.53
N ASP A 758 24.73 -34.00 39.53
CA ASP A 758 23.87 -33.03 40.22
C ASP A 758 22.50 -32.90 39.55
N GLY A 759 21.45 -33.23 40.33
CA GLY A 759 20.06 -33.16 39.89
C GLY A 759 19.53 -31.74 39.69
N ASN A 760 20.21 -30.71 40.21
CA ASN A 760 19.84 -29.31 40.00
C ASN A 760 20.15 -28.82 38.58
N GLU A 761 21.03 -29.51 37.84
CA GLU A 761 21.36 -29.18 36.45
C GLU A 761 20.21 -29.43 35.46
N LEU A 762 19.15 -30.14 35.87
CA LEU A 762 17.99 -30.45 35.03
C LEU A 762 17.13 -29.21 34.73
N THR A 763 17.26 -28.13 35.49
CA THR A 763 16.43 -26.92 35.30
C THR A 763 17.04 -25.93 34.30
N ALA A 764 18.35 -25.97 34.05
CA ALA A 764 19.04 -25.01 33.19
C ALA A 764 18.48 -24.95 31.75
N PRO A 765 18.15 -26.07 31.09
CA PRO A 765 17.56 -26.03 29.74
C PRO A 765 16.18 -25.40 29.65
N LEU A 766 15.47 -25.24 30.78
CA LEU A 766 14.14 -24.61 30.83
C LEU A 766 14.19 -23.11 30.52
N VAL A 767 15.34 -22.46 30.65
CA VAL A 767 15.56 -21.07 30.23
C VAL A 767 15.20 -20.86 28.75
N SER A 768 15.27 -21.91 27.92
CA SER A 768 14.86 -21.87 26.51
C SER A 768 13.39 -21.50 26.29
N PHE A 769 12.54 -21.58 27.32
CA PHE A 769 11.12 -21.22 27.24
C PHE A 769 10.84 -19.76 27.64
N LEU A 770 11.76 -19.09 28.34
CA LEU A 770 11.56 -17.72 28.80
C LEU A 770 11.40 -16.69 27.66
N PRO A 771 12.18 -16.74 26.56
CA PRO A 771 11.98 -15.78 25.49
C PRO A 771 10.58 -15.87 24.87
N LEU A 772 9.94 -17.06 24.87
CA LEU A 772 8.55 -17.20 24.41
C LEU A 772 7.54 -16.44 25.28
N SER A 773 7.80 -16.26 26.58
CA SER A 773 6.93 -15.45 27.44
C SER A 773 7.00 -13.95 27.11
N LEU A 774 8.09 -13.51 26.46
CA LEU A 774 8.29 -12.10 26.08
C LEU A 774 7.68 -11.77 24.71
N VAL A 775 7.21 -12.76 23.95
CA VAL A 775 6.57 -12.63 22.63
C VAL A 775 5.42 -11.61 22.67
N ALA A 776 4.63 -11.60 23.75
CA ALA A 776 3.47 -10.73 23.93
C ALA A 776 3.81 -9.35 24.51
N ALA A 777 5.03 -9.10 24.96
CA ALA A 777 5.42 -7.87 25.67
C ALA A 777 5.13 -6.56 24.89
N PRO A 778 5.50 -6.42 23.60
CA PRO A 778 5.22 -5.18 22.87
C PRO A 778 3.72 -4.96 22.65
N MET A 779 2.97 -6.02 22.34
CA MET A 779 1.51 -5.96 22.19
C MET A 779 0.81 -5.59 23.51
N LEU A 780 1.27 -6.11 24.64
CA LEU A 780 0.75 -5.76 25.97
C LEU A 780 1.01 -4.31 26.33
N ARG A 781 2.20 -3.79 25.97
CA ARG A 781 2.53 -2.39 26.15
C ARG A 781 1.61 -1.49 25.31
N ASP A 782 1.45 -1.81 24.03
CA ASP A 782 0.62 -1.02 23.12
C ASP A 782 -0.86 -1.07 23.54
N ALA A 783 -1.33 -2.22 24.03
CA ALA A 783 -2.66 -2.36 24.63
C ALA A 783 -2.84 -1.45 25.86
N TYR A 784 -1.86 -1.46 26.77
CA TYR A 784 -1.89 -0.65 27.99
C TYR A 784 -1.88 0.84 27.66
N GLU A 785 -1.00 1.28 26.74
CA GLU A 785 -0.94 2.66 26.29
C GLU A 785 -2.29 3.10 25.69
N PHE A 786 -2.93 2.26 24.87
CA PHE A 786 -4.25 2.58 24.33
C PHE A 786 -5.35 2.62 25.39
N TYR A 787 -5.40 1.64 26.30
CA TYR A 787 -6.39 1.60 27.39
C TYR A 787 -6.30 2.83 28.29
N SER A 788 -5.09 3.30 28.57
CA SER A 788 -4.86 4.49 29.40
C SER A 788 -5.47 5.78 28.83
N LEU A 789 -5.81 5.81 27.54
CA LEU A 789 -6.49 6.94 26.88
C LEU A 789 -8.00 7.01 27.20
N GLY A 790 -8.59 5.95 27.77
CA GLY A 790 -9.98 5.95 28.20
C GLY A 790 -11.02 5.90 27.08
N PHE A 791 -10.64 5.46 25.87
CA PHE A 791 -11.59 5.25 24.76
C PHE A 791 -12.44 3.98 24.93
N ILE A 792 -11.93 2.98 25.66
CA ILE A 792 -12.67 1.77 26.02
C ILE A 792 -13.29 1.99 27.40
N SER A 793 -14.62 2.05 27.48
CA SER A 793 -15.36 2.36 28.71
C SER A 793 -15.44 1.20 29.71
N SER A 794 -15.21 -0.04 29.27
CA SER A 794 -15.37 -1.25 30.10
C SER A 794 -14.02 -1.95 30.33
N PRO A 795 -13.56 -2.04 31.60
CA PRO A 795 -12.37 -2.82 31.96
C PRO A 795 -12.50 -4.30 31.59
N LEU A 796 -13.71 -4.87 31.72
CA LEU A 796 -13.99 -6.25 31.38
C LEU A 796 -13.81 -6.50 29.87
N SER A 797 -14.31 -5.58 29.05
CA SER A 797 -14.19 -5.67 27.58
C SER A 797 -12.73 -5.59 27.15
N PHE A 798 -11.93 -4.73 27.78
CA PHE A 798 -10.49 -4.67 27.52
C PHE A 798 -9.76 -5.95 27.98
N ALA A 799 -10.13 -6.50 29.14
CA ALA A 799 -9.57 -7.76 29.64
C ALA A 799 -9.83 -8.93 28.66
N ILE A 800 -11.01 -8.99 28.04
CA ILE A 800 -11.34 -10.01 27.03
C ILE A 800 -10.44 -9.87 25.79
N LEU A 801 -10.19 -8.64 25.31
CA LEU A 801 -9.32 -8.39 24.15
C LEU A 801 -7.87 -8.79 24.40
N VAL A 802 -7.38 -8.59 25.62
CA VAL A 802 -5.98 -8.84 26.01
C VAL A 802 -5.76 -10.26 26.53
N ALA A 803 -6.81 -11.00 26.89
CA ALA A 803 -6.72 -12.34 27.46
C ALA A 803 -5.77 -13.29 26.69
N PRO A 804 -5.83 -13.39 25.34
CA PRO A 804 -4.93 -14.27 24.59
C PRO A 804 -3.45 -13.98 24.82
N LEU A 805 -3.08 -12.69 24.95
CA LEU A 805 -1.70 -12.26 25.23
C LEU A 805 -1.24 -12.70 26.61
N VAL A 806 -2.12 -12.59 27.62
CA VAL A 806 -1.84 -13.07 28.98
C VAL A 806 -1.61 -14.58 28.99
N GLY A 807 -2.38 -15.33 28.21
CA GLY A 807 -2.20 -16.77 28.03
C GLY A 807 -0.81 -17.14 27.48
N VAL A 808 -0.30 -16.38 26.51
CA VAL A 808 1.05 -16.57 25.94
C VAL A 808 2.15 -16.30 26.97
N VAL A 809 1.99 -15.30 27.83
CA VAL A 809 2.96 -15.01 28.89
C VAL A 809 2.93 -16.11 29.95
N LEU A 810 1.74 -16.51 30.40
CA LEU A 810 1.56 -17.43 31.50
C LEU A 810 1.93 -18.87 31.14
N ALA A 811 1.70 -19.34 29.91
CA ALA A 811 1.92 -20.74 29.56
C ALA A 811 3.38 -21.21 29.72
N PRO A 812 4.42 -20.52 29.22
CA PRO A 812 5.81 -20.89 29.47
C PRO A 812 6.18 -20.80 30.95
N VAL A 813 5.70 -19.78 31.67
CA VAL A 813 5.99 -19.59 33.10
C VAL A 813 5.40 -20.73 33.93
N LEU A 814 4.13 -21.08 33.69
CA LEU A 814 3.43 -22.15 34.41
C LEU A 814 3.95 -23.53 34.02
N TYR A 815 4.43 -23.71 32.79
CA TYR A 815 5.18 -24.91 32.39
C TYR A 815 6.47 -25.07 33.21
N ILE A 816 7.31 -24.03 33.29
CA ILE A 816 8.55 -24.05 34.08
C ILE A 816 8.22 -24.32 35.55
N TRP A 817 7.22 -23.63 36.11
CA TRP A 817 6.82 -23.76 37.51
C TRP A 817 6.30 -25.16 37.84
N SER A 818 5.41 -25.72 37.01
CA SER A 818 4.85 -27.07 37.22
C SER A 818 5.92 -28.15 37.11
N LEU A 819 6.86 -28.01 36.17
CA LEU A 819 7.99 -28.91 36.01
C LEU A 819 8.93 -28.83 37.23
N TRP A 820 9.23 -27.62 37.71
CA TRP A 820 10.06 -27.41 38.91
C TRP A 820 9.41 -28.02 40.16
N ARG A 821 8.09 -27.87 40.32
CA ARG A 821 7.34 -28.47 41.42
C ARG A 821 7.36 -30.00 41.40
N CYS A 822 7.39 -30.63 40.22
CA CYS A 822 7.55 -32.08 40.11
C CYS A 822 8.98 -32.57 40.39
N LEU A 823 9.99 -31.73 40.16
CA LEU A 823 11.40 -32.04 40.38
C LEU A 823 11.85 -31.84 41.83
N LYS A 824 11.19 -30.97 42.60
CA LYS A 824 11.24 -30.99 44.06
C LYS A 824 10.63 -32.29 44.58
#